data_AF-A0A663MK16-F1
#
_entry.id   AF-A0A663MK16-F1
#
_cell.length_a   1.000
_cell.length_b   1.000
_cell.length_c   1.000
_cell.angle_alpha   90.00
_cell.angle_beta   90.00
_cell.angle_gamma   90.00
#
_symmetry.space_group_name_H-M   'P 1'
#
loop_
_entity.id
_entity.type
_entity.pdbx_description
1 polymer ?
#
loop_
_entity_poly.entity_id
_entity_poly.type
_entity_poly.pdbx_seq_one_letter_code
_entity_poly.pdbx_strand_id
1 'polypeptide(L)'
;MRPPPKPSTSKETVVKPKSEKEKLKELFPALCRPDNPNIRNMLDEDDVKVAADALKELEALMPSADRQGRQRSSDHRAKKKRRSRSRSRDRKRRRRSRSRSRSRTRDRNRGRSRYRSRSRSQSPSRDRKDREKYVEKSSERWRDKHVDRPPPEEPSIGDIYNGKVTSIMQFGCFVQLEGLRKRWEGLVHISELRREGRVANVADVVSKGQRVKVKVLSFTGSKTSLSMKDVDQDTGEDLNPNRRRNLVGETNEETSMRNPDRPSHLSLVNAPEVEDDSLERKRLTRISDPEKWEIKQMIAANVLSKEEFPDFDEETGILPKVDDEEDEDLEIELVEEEPPFLRGHTKQSMDMSPIKIVKNPDGSLSQAAMMQSALAKERRELKQAQREAEMDSIPMGLNTHWVDPLPDVDGRQIAANMRGIGMMPNDIPEWKKHAFGGNKASYGKKTQLSIIEQRESLPIFRLKEQLIQAVHDNQILIVIGETGSGKTTQITQYLAEAGYTSRGKIGCTQPRRVAAMSVAKRVSEEFGCCLGQEVGYTIRFEDCTSPETVIKYMTDGMLLRECLIDPDLTQYAIIMLDEAHERTIHTDVLFGLLKKTVQKRQDMKLIVTSATLDAVKFSQYFYEAPIFTIPGRTYPVEILYTKEPETDYLDASLITVMQIHLTEPPGDILVFLTGQEEIDTACEILYERMKSLGPDVPELIILPVYSALPSEMQTRIFDPAPPGSRKVVIATNIAETSLTIDGIYYVVDPGFVKQKVYNSKTGIDQLVVTPISQAQAKQRAGRAGRTGPGKCYRLYTERAYRDEMLTTNVPEIQRTNLASTVLSLKAMGINDLLSFDFMDAPPMETLITAMEQLYTLGALDDEGLLTRLGRRMAEFPLEPMLCKMLIMSVHLGCSEEMLTIVSMLSVQNVFYRPKDKQALADQKKAKFHQTEGDHLTLLAVYNSWKNNKFSNPWCYENFIQARSLRRAQDIRKQMLGIMDRHKLDVVSCGKATVRVQKAICSGFFRNAAKKDPQEGYRTLIDQQVVYIHPSSALFNRQPEWVVYHELVLTTKEYMREVTTIDPRWLVEFAPAFFKVSDPTKLSKQKKQQRLEPLYNRYEEPNAWRISRAFRRR
;
A
#
# COMPACT_ATOMS: atom_id res chain seq x y z
N MET A 1 -52.70 -70.46 40.69
CA MET A 1 -51.64 -69.98 39.76
C MET A 1 -50.73 -69.00 40.52
N ARG A 2 -49.46 -68.83 40.11
CA ARG A 2 -48.56 -67.84 40.75
C ARG A 2 -48.86 -66.41 40.27
N PRO A 3 -48.62 -65.36 41.08
CA PRO A 3 -48.77 -63.97 40.66
C PRO A 3 -47.57 -63.46 39.85
N PRO A 4 -47.74 -62.44 38.99
CA PRO A 4 -46.65 -61.76 38.30
C PRO A 4 -45.93 -60.73 39.20
N PRO A 5 -44.67 -60.34 38.87
CA PRO A 5 -43.90 -59.36 39.64
C PRO A 5 -44.33 -57.91 39.38
N LYS A 6 -43.98 -57.01 40.31
CA LYS A 6 -44.26 -55.56 40.23
C LYS A 6 -43.26 -54.83 39.31
N PRO A 7 -43.67 -53.83 38.52
CA PRO A 7 -42.74 -52.89 37.88
C PRO A 7 -42.15 -51.92 38.91
N SER A 8 -40.90 -51.51 38.69
CA SER A 8 -40.16 -50.57 39.55
C SER A 8 -40.40 -49.11 39.18
N THR A 9 -40.51 -48.22 40.17
CA THR A 9 -40.69 -46.78 39.96
C THR A 9 -39.41 -46.10 39.45
N SER A 10 -39.35 -45.77 38.16
CA SER A 10 -38.40 -44.79 37.62
C SER A 10 -38.92 -43.37 37.87
N LYS A 11 -38.08 -42.48 38.41
CA LYS A 11 -38.40 -41.05 38.49
C LYS A 11 -38.24 -40.44 37.09
N GLU A 12 -39.33 -39.95 36.51
CA GLU A 12 -39.24 -39.12 35.30
C GLU A 12 -38.60 -37.77 35.64
N THR A 13 -37.32 -37.62 35.33
CA THR A 13 -36.68 -36.31 35.30
C THR A 13 -37.21 -35.55 34.09
N VAL A 14 -38.08 -34.57 34.32
CA VAL A 14 -38.58 -33.67 33.27
C VAL A 14 -37.40 -32.91 32.67
N VAL A 15 -36.92 -33.39 31.53
CA VAL A 15 -35.85 -32.74 30.76
C VAL A 15 -36.43 -31.46 30.17
N LYS A 16 -36.07 -30.31 30.76
CA LYS A 16 -36.37 -29.00 30.17
C LYS A 16 -35.81 -28.98 28.74
N PRO A 17 -36.54 -28.43 27.75
CA PRO A 17 -36.02 -28.33 26.39
C PRO A 17 -34.75 -27.47 26.39
N LYS A 18 -33.60 -28.09 26.06
CA LYS A 18 -32.32 -27.37 25.95
C LYS A 18 -32.50 -26.19 24.99
N SER A 19 -32.13 -25.00 25.45
CA SER A 19 -32.11 -23.80 24.61
C SER A 19 -31.18 -24.00 23.42
N GLU A 20 -31.38 -23.23 22.35
CA GLU A 20 -30.48 -23.28 21.19
C GLU A 20 -29.03 -22.95 21.60
N LYS A 21 -28.82 -22.07 22.57
CA LYS A 21 -27.49 -21.77 23.12
C LYS A 21 -26.86 -22.95 23.87
N GLU A 22 -27.64 -23.78 24.55
CA GLU A 22 -27.13 -25.02 25.18
C GLU A 22 -26.81 -26.09 24.13
N LYS A 23 -27.64 -26.24 23.08
CA LYS A 23 -27.34 -27.12 21.94
C LYS A 23 -26.08 -26.68 21.20
N LEU A 24 -25.91 -25.37 20.98
CA LEU A 24 -24.71 -24.81 20.36
C LEU A 24 -23.46 -24.93 21.26
N LYS A 25 -23.61 -24.88 22.59
CA LYS A 25 -22.53 -25.20 23.54
C LYS A 25 -22.08 -26.65 23.47
N GLU A 26 -23.00 -27.58 23.26
CA GLU A 26 -22.69 -29.00 23.03
C GLU A 26 -22.11 -29.26 21.63
N LEU A 27 -22.49 -28.46 20.63
CA LEU A 27 -21.98 -28.53 19.25
C LEU A 27 -20.62 -27.85 19.02
N PHE A 28 -20.19 -26.89 19.85
CA PHE A 28 -18.96 -26.12 19.65
C PHE A 28 -18.21 -25.80 20.97
N PRO A 29 -17.68 -26.81 21.68
CA PRO A 29 -17.09 -26.63 23.01
C PRO A 29 -15.89 -25.67 23.05
N ALA A 30 -15.03 -25.64 22.02
CA ALA A 30 -13.86 -24.77 22.00
C ALA A 30 -14.18 -23.26 21.86
N LEU A 31 -15.33 -22.92 21.27
CA LEU A 31 -15.83 -21.55 21.22
C LEU A 31 -16.47 -21.10 22.55
N CYS A 32 -16.70 -22.04 23.48
CA CYS A 32 -17.39 -21.83 24.77
C CYS A 32 -16.50 -22.10 26.00
N ARG A 33 -15.17 -22.01 25.86
CA ARG A 33 -14.23 -22.11 26.99
C ARG A 33 -14.45 -20.94 27.97
N PRO A 34 -14.63 -21.17 29.28
CA PRO A 34 -15.03 -20.11 30.21
C PRO A 34 -13.98 -19.00 30.38
N ASP A 35 -14.46 -17.75 30.49
CA ASP A 35 -13.66 -16.57 30.85
C ASP A 35 -13.09 -16.74 32.27
N ASN A 36 -11.79 -17.08 32.41
CA ASN A 36 -11.14 -17.31 33.70
C ASN A 36 -10.39 -16.04 34.17
N PRO A 37 -10.86 -15.32 35.21
CA PRO A 37 -10.41 -13.96 35.52
C PRO A 37 -8.97 -13.86 36.05
N ASN A 38 -8.35 -14.97 36.46
CA ASN A 38 -7.06 -14.97 37.17
C ASN A 38 -5.81 -15.14 36.26
N ILE A 39 -5.99 -15.36 34.95
CA ILE A 39 -4.89 -15.69 34.01
C ILE A 39 -3.81 -14.58 33.88
N ARG A 40 -4.05 -13.36 34.39
CA ARG A 40 -3.05 -12.26 34.33
C ARG A 40 -1.80 -12.45 35.18
N ASN A 41 -1.77 -13.37 36.17
CA ASN A 41 -0.72 -13.42 37.20
C ASN A 41 -0.02 -14.79 37.40
N MET A 42 -0.20 -15.77 36.51
CA MET A 42 0.61 -17.00 36.53
C MET A 42 1.71 -16.94 35.45
N LEU A 43 2.96 -16.94 35.91
CA LEU A 43 4.01 -17.75 35.27
C LEU A 43 3.91 -19.09 35.98
N ASP A 44 3.51 -20.15 35.29
CA ASP A 44 3.36 -21.45 35.94
C ASP A 44 4.74 -21.95 36.41
N GLU A 45 4.82 -22.46 37.65
CA GLU A 45 6.12 -22.81 38.25
C GLU A 45 6.81 -23.94 37.47
N ASP A 46 6.04 -24.80 36.80
CA ASP A 46 6.57 -25.84 35.93
C ASP A 46 7.14 -25.29 34.60
N ASP A 47 6.65 -24.15 34.09
CA ASP A 47 7.22 -23.46 32.92
C ASP A 47 8.62 -22.90 33.24
N VAL A 48 8.79 -22.37 34.46
CA VAL A 48 10.09 -21.91 35.01
C VAL A 48 11.05 -23.09 35.22
N LYS A 49 10.51 -24.25 35.59
CA LYS A 49 11.24 -25.50 35.84
C LYS A 49 11.73 -26.15 34.55
N VAL A 50 10.87 -26.27 33.54
CA VAL A 50 11.22 -26.73 32.19
C VAL A 50 12.26 -25.81 31.56
N ALA A 51 12.13 -24.49 31.71
CA ALA A 51 13.15 -23.54 31.28
C ALA A 51 14.49 -23.71 32.02
N ALA A 52 14.48 -24.06 33.31
CA ALA A 52 15.68 -24.30 34.10
C ALA A 52 16.38 -25.63 33.74
N ASP A 53 15.63 -26.72 33.56
CA ASP A 53 16.20 -28.01 33.17
C ASP A 53 16.68 -28.00 31.70
N ALA A 54 16.00 -27.31 30.78
CA ALA A 54 16.50 -27.10 29.42
C ALA A 54 17.81 -26.27 29.38
N LEU A 55 17.96 -25.28 30.28
CA LEU A 55 19.21 -24.51 30.39
C LEU A 55 20.38 -25.38 30.89
N LYS A 56 20.07 -26.38 31.72
CA LYS A 56 21.00 -27.30 32.38
C LYS A 56 21.43 -28.45 31.48
N GLU A 57 20.57 -28.90 30.56
CA GLU A 57 20.99 -29.73 29.41
C GLU A 57 21.91 -28.94 28.46
N LEU A 58 21.65 -27.65 28.24
CA LEU A 58 22.53 -26.77 27.46
C LEU A 58 23.90 -26.56 28.11
N GLU A 59 23.98 -26.41 29.44
CA GLU A 59 25.27 -26.39 30.16
C GLU A 59 26.01 -27.75 30.05
N ALA A 60 25.30 -28.87 30.02
CA ALA A 60 25.89 -30.21 29.89
C ALA A 60 26.46 -30.50 28.48
N LEU A 61 26.07 -29.73 27.46
CA LEU A 61 26.53 -29.88 26.08
C LEU A 61 27.76 -29.02 25.72
N MET A 62 28.27 -28.20 26.64
CA MET A 62 29.45 -27.36 26.38
C MET A 62 30.78 -28.11 26.66
N PRO A 63 31.72 -28.19 25.70
CA PRO A 63 33.02 -28.83 25.93
C PRO A 63 33.89 -28.01 26.90
N SER A 64 34.49 -28.68 27.87
CA SER A 64 35.27 -28.07 28.95
C SER A 64 36.63 -27.55 28.47
N ALA A 65 36.82 -26.23 28.49
CA ALA A 65 38.13 -25.58 28.45
C ALA A 65 38.64 -25.27 29.88
N ASP A 66 39.97 -25.28 30.07
CA ASP A 66 40.56 -25.58 31.38
C ASP A 66 40.73 -24.38 32.35
N ARG A 67 41.00 -24.71 33.62
CA ARG A 67 41.00 -23.82 34.79
C ARG A 67 42.36 -23.17 35.04
N GLN A 68 42.33 -21.89 35.43
CA GLN A 68 43.09 -21.31 36.56
C GLN A 68 42.59 -19.87 36.84
N GLY A 69 42.46 -19.39 38.09
CA GLY A 69 42.79 -19.99 39.39
C GLY A 69 41.90 -19.50 40.55
N ARG A 70 42.24 -19.94 41.78
CA ARG A 70 41.56 -19.62 43.06
C ARG A 70 41.93 -18.18 43.51
N GLN A 71 41.27 -17.50 44.47
CA GLN A 71 40.66 -17.97 45.73
C GLN A 71 39.40 -17.17 46.16
N ARG A 72 38.68 -17.72 47.15
CA ARG A 72 37.57 -17.07 47.88
C ARG A 72 38.09 -16.31 49.11
N SER A 73 37.38 -15.27 49.52
CA SER A 73 37.09 -14.98 50.93
C SER A 73 35.69 -14.34 51.04
N SER A 74 35.02 -14.54 52.17
CA SER A 74 33.73 -13.90 52.51
C SER A 74 33.97 -12.64 53.35
N ASP A 75 32.99 -11.73 53.43
CA ASP A 75 32.28 -11.49 54.71
C ASP A 75 31.19 -10.39 54.70
N HIS A 76 30.32 -10.52 55.70
CA HIS A 76 29.47 -9.53 56.39
C HIS A 76 28.79 -8.34 55.65
N ARG A 77 27.52 -8.58 55.26
CA ARG A 77 26.31 -8.09 55.99
C ARG A 77 26.44 -6.80 56.85
N ALA A 78 25.95 -5.65 56.38
CA ALA A 78 25.25 -4.65 57.22
C ALA A 78 24.48 -3.56 56.44
N LYS A 79 23.36 -3.07 57.00
CA LYS A 79 22.62 -1.87 56.55
C LYS A 79 23.07 -0.63 57.37
N LYS A 80 23.12 0.56 56.76
CA LYS A 80 22.47 1.79 57.30
C LYS A 80 22.56 3.02 56.37
N LYS A 81 21.48 3.82 56.36
CA LYS A 81 21.45 5.20 55.85
C LYS A 81 22.12 6.15 56.87
N ARG A 82 22.80 7.21 56.43
CA ARG A 82 22.59 8.58 56.96
C ARG A 82 23.22 9.66 56.07
N ARG A 83 22.76 10.90 56.27
CA ARG A 83 23.18 12.13 55.56
C ARG A 83 24.19 12.91 56.42
N SER A 84 25.15 13.58 55.79
CA SER A 84 25.75 14.82 56.29
C SER A 84 26.28 15.67 55.13
N ARG A 85 26.56 16.96 55.37
CA ARG A 85 26.99 17.96 54.37
C ARG A 85 28.33 18.57 54.80
N SER A 86 29.14 19.01 53.84
CA SER A 86 30.14 20.08 54.02
C SER A 86 30.12 21.03 52.81
N ARG A 87 30.84 22.16 52.86
CA ARG A 87 30.69 23.29 51.91
C ARG A 87 31.98 24.08 51.66
N SER A 88 32.28 24.34 50.39
CA SER A 88 32.99 25.51 49.82
C SER A 88 32.60 25.56 48.32
N ARG A 89 32.05 26.64 47.73
CA ARG A 89 32.59 28.00 47.46
C ARG A 89 33.91 27.93 46.66
N ASP A 90 34.04 28.56 45.48
CA ASP A 90 33.47 29.85 45.06
C ASP A 90 32.94 29.86 43.57
N ARG A 91 31.88 30.62 43.21
CA ARG A 91 31.84 31.90 42.41
C ARG A 91 32.44 31.81 40.97
N LYS A 92 31.83 32.30 39.86
CA LYS A 92 30.69 33.22 39.53
C LYS A 92 29.86 32.60 38.36
N ARG A 93 28.51 32.58 38.35
CA ARG A 93 27.55 33.60 37.79
C ARG A 93 27.84 34.07 36.33
N ARG A 94 26.86 34.18 35.40
CA ARG A 94 25.46 33.69 35.27
C ARG A 94 24.90 34.07 33.86
N ARG A 95 24.02 33.22 33.27
CA ARG A 95 22.83 33.45 32.38
C ARG A 95 22.66 34.83 31.63
N ARG A 96 22.02 34.93 30.45
CA ARG A 96 20.62 34.50 30.15
C ARG A 96 20.21 34.72 28.66
N SER A 97 19.22 33.95 28.20
CA SER A 97 18.20 34.17 27.13
C SER A 97 18.21 35.42 26.22
N ARG A 98 17.76 35.25 24.96
CA ARG A 98 17.14 36.32 24.14
C ARG A 98 15.93 35.83 23.32
N SER A 99 15.05 36.76 22.93
CA SER A 99 13.82 36.55 22.16
C SER A 99 13.37 37.86 21.47
N ARG A 100 12.27 37.81 20.68
CA ARG A 100 11.46 38.94 20.13
C ARG A 100 11.97 39.73 18.89
N SER A 101 11.45 39.32 17.72
CA SER A 101 10.53 40.07 16.82
C SER A 101 10.80 41.50 16.28
N ARG A 102 10.68 41.59 14.94
CA ARG A 102 9.98 42.60 14.08
C ARG A 102 10.64 43.94 13.62
N SER A 103 10.32 44.22 12.33
CA SER A 103 10.03 45.49 11.62
C SER A 103 11.10 46.45 11.03
N ARG A 104 11.13 46.43 9.67
CA ARG A 104 10.99 47.55 8.69
C ARG A 104 12.18 48.49 8.32
N THR A 105 11.97 49.12 7.15
CA THR A 105 12.56 50.33 6.53
C THR A 105 13.98 50.34 5.93
N ARG A 106 14.00 50.26 4.59
CA ARG A 106 14.48 51.26 3.58
C ARG A 106 15.91 51.83 3.56
N ASP A 107 16.37 51.93 2.31
CA ASP A 107 17.26 52.92 1.67
C ASP A 107 18.79 52.97 1.90
N ARG A 108 19.48 52.54 0.83
CA ARG A 108 20.51 53.24 0.04
C ARG A 108 21.55 54.17 0.74
N ASN A 109 22.79 53.93 0.26
CA ASN A 109 23.81 54.89 -0.21
C ASN A 109 25.03 55.23 0.69
N ARG A 110 26.21 55.16 0.03
CA ARG A 110 27.45 55.94 0.23
C ARG A 110 28.11 56.01 1.61
N GLY A 111 29.43 55.80 1.63
CA GLY A 111 30.30 56.61 2.50
C GLY A 111 31.65 56.03 2.86
N ARG A 112 32.68 56.23 2.02
CA ARG A 112 34.09 56.06 2.45
C ARG A 112 34.43 57.03 3.59
N SER A 113 35.31 56.60 4.48
CA SER A 113 36.59 57.31 4.64
C SER A 113 37.72 56.29 4.82
N ARG A 114 38.98 56.75 4.82
CA ARG A 114 40.20 55.92 4.87
C ARG A 114 41.23 56.61 5.77
N TYR A 115 42.23 55.85 6.24
CA TYR A 115 43.55 56.40 6.53
C TYR A 115 44.66 55.60 5.82
N ARG A 116 45.71 56.36 5.41
CA ARG A 116 47.13 56.07 5.00
C ARG A 116 47.59 54.60 4.86
N SER A 117 48.53 54.20 3.99
CA SER A 117 49.50 54.81 3.01
C SER A 117 50.13 53.64 2.19
N ARG A 118 50.94 53.72 1.12
CA ARG A 118 51.59 54.71 0.18
C ARG A 118 51.74 53.92 -1.16
N SER A 119 51.66 54.36 -2.43
CA SER A 119 51.69 55.63 -3.18
C SER A 119 53.09 56.12 -3.66
N ARG A 120 53.39 56.40 -4.95
CA ARG A 120 52.65 56.24 -6.25
C ARG A 120 53.48 56.77 -7.45
N SER A 121 53.46 56.15 -8.65
CA SER A 121 53.69 56.81 -9.97
C SER A 121 53.54 55.82 -11.17
N GLN A 122 53.29 56.22 -12.43
CA GLN A 122 52.45 57.32 -12.97
C GLN A 122 52.17 57.17 -14.49
N SER A 123 50.93 56.80 -14.89
CA SER A 123 50.24 57.21 -16.15
C SER A 123 50.89 56.77 -17.51
N PRO A 124 50.29 57.04 -18.69
CA PRO A 124 48.98 57.66 -19.01
C PRO A 124 48.02 56.78 -19.84
N SER A 125 46.93 57.38 -20.32
CA SER A 125 45.86 56.77 -21.15
C SER A 125 45.70 57.51 -22.49
N ARG A 126 45.02 56.89 -23.48
CA ARG A 126 43.89 57.51 -24.23
C ARG A 126 43.21 56.62 -25.30
N ASP A 127 41.91 56.90 -25.46
CA ASP A 127 41.04 56.94 -26.66
C ASP A 127 41.09 55.92 -27.84
N ARG A 128 39.91 55.31 -28.07
CA ARG A 128 39.10 55.24 -29.32
C ARG A 128 39.47 54.33 -30.52
N LYS A 129 38.37 53.73 -31.03
CA LYS A 129 37.99 53.39 -32.43
C LYS A 129 38.51 52.10 -33.10
N ASP A 130 37.50 51.35 -33.60
CA ASP A 130 37.32 50.75 -34.94
C ASP A 130 38.33 49.75 -35.56
N ARG A 131 37.72 48.80 -36.31
CA ARG A 131 38.23 47.95 -37.42
C ARG A 131 39.08 46.69 -37.16
N GLU A 132 38.49 45.57 -37.64
CA GLU A 132 39.02 44.58 -38.60
C GLU A 132 40.43 43.96 -38.47
N LYS A 133 40.41 42.62 -38.36
CA LYS A 133 41.22 41.60 -39.11
C LYS A 133 42.70 41.32 -38.78
N TYR A 134 42.96 40.01 -38.81
CA TYR A 134 44.16 39.28 -39.28
C TYR A 134 45.41 39.07 -38.39
N VAL A 135 45.87 37.80 -38.46
CA VAL A 135 47.28 37.30 -38.51
C VAL A 135 48.09 37.11 -37.21
N GLU A 136 48.27 35.82 -36.89
CA GLU A 136 49.47 35.09 -36.43
C GLU A 136 50.20 35.32 -35.08
N LYS A 137 50.76 34.18 -34.60
CA LYS A 137 51.99 33.92 -33.81
C LYS A 137 52.10 34.55 -32.41
N SER A 138 52.28 33.80 -31.31
CA SER A 138 53.12 32.61 -30.97
C SER A 138 54.45 32.99 -30.30
N SER A 139 54.95 32.13 -29.40
CA SER A 139 56.20 32.24 -28.62
C SER A 139 56.20 33.41 -27.58
N GLU A 140 56.98 33.47 -26.50
CA GLU A 140 57.76 32.51 -25.68
C GLU A 140 58.23 33.28 -24.39
N ARG A 141 59.03 32.83 -23.40
CA ARG A 141 59.79 31.59 -23.08
C ARG A 141 59.88 31.45 -21.55
N TRP A 142 59.70 30.26 -20.96
CA TRP A 142 60.34 29.91 -19.67
C TRP A 142 60.79 28.44 -19.70
N ARG A 143 62.10 28.23 -19.57
CA ARG A 143 62.75 26.92 -19.71
C ARG A 143 62.90 26.20 -18.37
N ASP A 144 62.73 24.88 -18.45
CA ASP A 144 63.53 23.83 -17.83
C ASP A 144 63.97 24.00 -16.36
N LYS A 145 63.39 23.13 -15.51
CA LYS A 145 64.23 22.24 -14.71
C LYS A 145 63.88 20.80 -15.04
N HIS A 146 64.85 20.06 -15.58
CA HIS A 146 64.75 18.62 -15.76
C HIS A 146 64.59 17.93 -14.41
N VAL A 147 63.63 17.00 -14.34
CA VAL A 147 63.62 15.87 -13.42
C VAL A 147 63.22 14.68 -14.28
N ASP A 148 64.12 13.71 -14.45
CA ASP A 148 63.89 12.59 -15.36
C ASP A 148 62.83 11.64 -14.80
N ARG A 149 61.59 11.87 -15.22
CA ARG A 149 60.46 10.98 -14.96
C ARG A 149 60.48 9.87 -16.02
N PRO A 150 60.50 8.58 -15.64
CA PRO A 150 60.48 7.50 -16.62
C PRO A 150 59.20 7.58 -17.48
N PRO A 151 59.27 7.19 -18.77
CA PRO A 151 58.10 7.21 -19.64
C PRO A 151 56.99 6.29 -19.09
N PRO A 152 55.71 6.68 -19.22
CA PRO A 152 54.61 5.89 -18.71
C PRO A 152 54.58 4.50 -19.36
N GLU A 153 54.13 3.51 -18.59
CA GLU A 153 54.14 2.10 -18.99
C GLU A 153 52.87 1.70 -19.76
N GLU A 154 51.83 2.55 -19.68
CA GLU A 154 50.51 2.39 -20.30
C GLU A 154 50.07 3.68 -21.01
N PRO A 155 49.25 3.60 -22.08
CA PRO A 155 48.74 4.76 -22.81
C PRO A 155 47.56 5.44 -22.09
N SER A 156 47.60 6.76 -21.92
CA SER A 156 46.52 7.53 -21.30
C SER A 156 45.38 7.87 -22.29
N ILE A 157 44.13 7.63 -21.85
CA ILE A 157 42.93 7.88 -22.67
C ILE A 157 42.77 9.38 -22.94
N GLY A 158 42.54 9.73 -24.20
CA GLY A 158 42.36 11.09 -24.70
C GLY A 158 43.65 11.83 -25.04
N ASP A 159 44.83 11.27 -24.75
CA ASP A 159 46.12 11.83 -25.18
C ASP A 159 46.52 11.34 -26.58
N ILE A 160 47.46 12.06 -27.20
CA ILE A 160 47.90 11.87 -28.59
C ILE A 160 49.33 11.32 -28.58
N TYR A 161 49.55 10.23 -29.31
CA TYR A 161 50.83 9.57 -29.47
C TYR A 161 51.27 9.55 -30.94
N ASN A 162 52.58 9.58 -31.17
CA ASN A 162 53.15 9.16 -32.45
C ASN A 162 53.05 7.63 -32.54
N GLY A 163 52.80 7.09 -33.73
CA GLY A 163 52.80 5.66 -33.96
C GLY A 163 53.13 5.27 -35.39
N LYS A 164 53.35 3.98 -35.60
CA LYS A 164 53.73 3.38 -36.88
C LYS A 164 52.74 2.30 -37.29
N VAL A 165 52.23 2.36 -38.51
CA VAL A 165 51.29 1.37 -39.06
C VAL A 165 51.99 0.01 -39.19
N THR A 166 51.63 -0.97 -38.37
CA THR A 166 52.23 -2.32 -38.37
C THR A 166 51.54 -3.24 -39.37
N SER A 167 50.21 -3.18 -39.45
CA SER A 167 49.39 -3.99 -40.35
C SER A 167 48.15 -3.23 -40.84
N ILE A 168 47.63 -3.63 -41.99
CA ILE A 168 46.42 -3.08 -42.61
C ILE A 168 45.46 -4.24 -42.85
N MET A 169 44.21 -4.09 -42.41
CA MET A 169 43.11 -5.04 -42.60
C MET A 169 41.92 -4.33 -43.26
N GLN A 170 40.94 -5.10 -43.73
CA GLN A 170 39.78 -4.54 -44.44
C GLN A 170 38.93 -3.59 -43.58
N PHE A 171 38.92 -3.78 -42.25
CA PHE A 171 38.13 -2.97 -41.30
C PHE A 171 38.93 -1.87 -40.59
N GLY A 172 40.25 -1.77 -40.80
CA GLY A 172 41.10 -0.79 -40.11
C GLY A 172 42.59 -1.06 -40.22
N CYS A 173 43.41 -0.22 -39.60
CA CYS A 173 44.87 -0.43 -39.51
C CYS A 173 45.34 -0.54 -38.05
N PHE A 174 46.35 -1.37 -37.83
CA PHE A 174 47.03 -1.47 -36.54
C PHE A 174 48.19 -0.49 -36.51
N VAL A 175 48.28 0.27 -35.42
CA VAL A 175 49.30 1.30 -35.18
C VAL A 175 50.01 0.98 -33.87
N GLN A 176 51.32 0.74 -33.96
CA GLN A 176 52.19 0.60 -32.80
C GLN A 176 52.54 1.99 -32.26
N LEU A 177 52.33 2.22 -30.97
CA LEU A 177 52.63 3.50 -30.31
C LEU A 177 54.13 3.63 -30.02
N GLU A 178 54.70 4.78 -30.34
CA GLU A 178 56.09 5.14 -30.05
C GLU A 178 56.17 6.01 -28.78
N GLY A 179 57.19 5.81 -27.94
CA GLY A 179 57.43 6.61 -26.73
C GLY A 179 56.96 6.00 -25.39
N LEU A 180 56.29 4.84 -25.41
CA LEU A 180 55.92 4.07 -24.22
C LEU A 180 57.01 3.05 -23.85
N ARG A 181 57.08 2.67 -22.56
CA ARG A 181 58.10 1.74 -22.04
C ARG A 181 57.92 0.28 -22.52
N LYS A 182 56.69 -0.08 -22.89
CA LYS A 182 56.27 -1.40 -23.41
C LYS A 182 55.76 -1.22 -24.85
N ARG A 183 55.97 -2.22 -25.72
CA ARG A 183 55.37 -2.22 -27.06
C ARG A 183 53.84 -2.37 -26.94
N TRP A 184 53.12 -1.35 -27.37
CA TRP A 184 51.66 -1.34 -27.41
C TRP A 184 51.19 -1.10 -28.86
N GLU A 185 50.22 -1.90 -29.31
CA GLU A 185 49.54 -1.72 -30.59
C GLU A 185 48.05 -1.44 -30.37
N GLY A 186 47.47 -0.57 -31.19
CA GLY A 186 46.05 -0.26 -31.17
C GLY A 186 45.44 -0.24 -32.57
N LEU A 187 44.13 -0.43 -32.63
CA LEU A 187 43.37 -0.47 -33.88
C LEU A 187 42.74 0.89 -34.18
N VAL A 188 43.01 1.43 -35.36
CA VAL A 188 42.23 2.53 -35.96
C VAL A 188 41.20 1.90 -36.91
N HIS A 189 39.92 1.99 -36.55
CA HIS A 189 38.82 1.49 -37.39
C HIS A 189 38.62 2.37 -38.64
N ILE A 190 38.12 1.81 -39.74
CA ILE A 190 37.94 2.51 -41.03
C ILE A 190 37.13 3.82 -40.93
N SER A 191 36.20 3.93 -39.97
CA SER A 191 35.42 5.15 -39.68
C SER A 191 36.17 6.27 -38.94
N GLU A 192 37.35 5.95 -38.37
CA GLU A 192 38.20 6.83 -37.56
C GLU A 192 39.55 7.15 -38.24
N LEU A 193 39.71 6.74 -39.51
CA LEU A 193 40.89 6.99 -40.35
C LEU A 193 40.87 8.36 -41.07
N ARG A 194 39.69 8.93 -41.36
CA ARG A 194 39.56 10.21 -42.08
C ARG A 194 38.37 11.03 -41.58
N ARG A 195 38.50 12.37 -41.60
CA ARG A 195 37.45 13.30 -41.14
C ARG A 195 36.34 13.52 -42.18
N GLU A 196 36.69 13.55 -43.46
CA GLU A 196 35.79 13.89 -44.57
C GLU A 196 35.88 12.85 -45.69
N GLY A 197 34.74 12.57 -46.33
CA GLY A 197 34.55 11.45 -47.26
C GLY A 197 34.36 10.09 -46.55
N ARG A 198 33.70 9.14 -47.22
CA ARG A 198 33.69 7.73 -46.80
C ARG A 198 34.94 7.05 -47.37
N VAL A 199 35.71 6.38 -46.52
CA VAL A 199 36.83 5.53 -46.93
C VAL A 199 36.27 4.17 -47.36
N ALA A 200 36.56 3.75 -48.59
CA ALA A 200 36.13 2.44 -49.11
C ALA A 200 37.16 1.35 -48.79
N ASN A 201 38.44 1.59 -49.07
CA ASN A 201 39.54 0.72 -48.65
C ASN A 201 40.53 1.47 -47.74
N VAL A 202 41.05 0.79 -46.72
CA VAL A 202 42.04 1.36 -45.79
C VAL A 202 43.38 1.66 -46.48
N ALA A 203 43.75 0.87 -47.49
CA ALA A 203 44.99 1.01 -48.25
C ALA A 203 45.07 2.33 -49.05
N ASP A 204 43.93 2.96 -49.36
CA ASP A 204 43.86 4.24 -50.07
C ASP A 204 44.27 5.43 -49.18
N VAL A 205 44.40 5.20 -47.86
CA VAL A 205 44.62 6.25 -46.84
C VAL A 205 45.92 6.04 -46.05
N VAL A 206 46.35 4.79 -45.84
CA VAL A 206 47.59 4.47 -45.11
C VAL A 206 48.41 3.36 -45.78
N SER A 207 49.73 3.49 -45.70
CA SER A 207 50.71 2.49 -46.15
C SER A 207 51.36 1.76 -44.98
N LYS A 208 51.71 0.48 -45.16
CA LYS A 208 52.38 -0.32 -44.13
C LYS A 208 53.75 0.29 -43.80
N GLY A 209 54.00 0.53 -42.51
CA GLY A 209 55.21 1.20 -42.01
C GLY A 209 55.18 2.72 -42.00
N GLN A 210 54.09 3.36 -42.46
CA GLN A 210 53.89 4.81 -42.36
C GLN A 210 53.82 5.26 -40.89
N ARG A 211 54.37 6.44 -40.59
CA ARG A 211 54.19 7.10 -39.29
C ARG A 211 52.95 7.99 -39.31
N VAL A 212 52.18 7.95 -38.23
CA VAL A 212 50.89 8.62 -38.05
C VAL A 212 50.77 9.14 -36.61
N LYS A 213 49.89 10.12 -36.38
CA LYS A 213 49.54 10.60 -35.03
C LYS A 213 48.15 10.08 -34.67
N VAL A 214 48.00 9.54 -33.47
CA VAL A 214 46.80 8.81 -33.03
C VAL A 214 46.39 9.21 -31.63
N LYS A 215 45.09 9.47 -31.44
CA LYS A 215 44.46 9.72 -30.14
C LYS A 215 43.92 8.42 -29.57
N VAL A 216 44.17 8.17 -28.30
CA VAL A 216 43.59 7.02 -27.58
C VAL A 216 42.13 7.31 -27.27
N LEU A 217 41.20 6.56 -27.86
CA LEU A 217 39.75 6.68 -27.58
C LEU A 217 39.35 5.84 -26.36
N SER A 218 39.88 4.63 -26.26
CA SER A 218 39.68 3.73 -25.12
C SER A 218 40.84 2.75 -24.98
N PHE A 219 41.06 2.28 -23.77
CA PHE A 219 42.07 1.31 -23.39
C PHE A 219 41.44 0.30 -22.43
N THR A 220 41.42 -0.98 -22.82
CA THR A 220 40.87 -2.08 -22.02
C THR A 220 41.80 -3.29 -22.09
N GLY A 221 42.66 -3.43 -21.08
CA GLY A 221 43.62 -4.53 -20.95
C GLY A 221 44.60 -4.58 -22.12
N SER A 222 44.43 -5.55 -23.02
CA SER A 222 45.26 -5.72 -24.21
C SER A 222 44.78 -4.95 -25.45
N LYS A 223 43.56 -4.38 -25.43
CA LYS A 223 42.93 -3.76 -26.60
C LYS A 223 42.92 -2.23 -26.46
N THR A 224 43.57 -1.56 -27.41
CA THR A 224 43.59 -0.09 -27.50
C THR A 224 42.83 0.34 -28.76
N SER A 225 41.82 1.21 -28.62
CA SER A 225 41.12 1.81 -29.77
C SER A 225 41.67 3.21 -30.04
N LEU A 226 42.04 3.46 -31.29
CA LEU A 226 42.74 4.67 -31.72
C LEU A 226 41.93 5.43 -32.78
N SER A 227 42.12 6.75 -32.85
CA SER A 227 41.59 7.60 -33.92
C SER A 227 42.69 8.44 -34.55
N MET A 228 42.73 8.45 -35.89
CA MET A 228 43.50 9.43 -36.67
C MET A 228 42.64 10.65 -37.04
N LYS A 229 41.31 10.50 -37.06
CA LYS A 229 40.32 11.51 -37.42
C LYS A 229 40.23 12.68 -36.44
N ASP A 230 40.39 12.41 -35.14
CA ASP A 230 40.38 13.43 -34.09
C ASP A 230 41.75 14.15 -33.93
N VAL A 231 42.74 13.87 -34.80
CA VAL A 231 44.11 14.43 -34.71
C VAL A 231 44.59 14.96 -36.06
N ASP A 232 45.09 16.19 -36.08
CA ASP A 232 45.83 16.68 -37.24
C ASP A 232 47.18 15.95 -37.35
N GLN A 233 47.41 15.27 -38.46
CA GLN A 233 48.62 14.48 -38.69
C GLN A 233 49.86 15.37 -38.81
N ASP A 234 49.75 16.58 -39.36
CA ASP A 234 50.88 17.47 -39.60
C ASP A 234 51.22 18.30 -38.36
N THR A 235 50.24 19.01 -37.77
CA THR A 235 50.49 19.80 -36.56
C THR A 235 50.53 18.96 -35.28
N GLY A 236 49.68 17.93 -35.17
CA GLY A 236 49.48 17.16 -33.93
C GLY A 236 48.46 17.76 -32.96
N GLU A 237 47.70 18.79 -33.36
CA GLU A 237 46.65 19.37 -32.52
C GLU A 237 45.41 18.46 -32.41
N ASP A 238 44.76 18.49 -31.24
CA ASP A 238 43.49 17.80 -30.98
C ASP A 238 42.34 18.53 -31.68
N LEU A 239 41.84 17.94 -32.77
CA LEU A 239 40.76 18.52 -33.57
C LEU A 239 39.38 18.40 -32.90
N ASN A 240 39.27 17.69 -31.77
CA ASN A 240 38.00 17.39 -31.11
C ASN A 240 38.11 17.31 -29.56
N PRO A 241 38.48 18.42 -28.88
CA PRO A 241 38.75 18.42 -27.43
C PRO A 241 37.50 18.20 -26.57
N ASN A 242 36.30 18.47 -27.08
CA ASN A 242 35.05 18.27 -26.34
C ASN A 242 34.78 16.79 -26.01
N ARG A 243 35.31 15.82 -26.78
CA ARG A 243 35.17 14.38 -26.51
C ARG A 243 35.77 14.01 -25.13
N ARG A 244 36.79 14.75 -24.67
CA ARG A 244 37.42 14.65 -23.34
C ARG A 244 36.51 15.09 -22.19
N ARG A 245 35.45 15.88 -22.48
CA ARG A 245 34.49 16.38 -21.49
C ARG A 245 33.33 15.41 -21.28
N ASN A 246 32.86 14.75 -22.33
CA ASN A 246 31.77 13.77 -22.23
C ASN A 246 32.22 12.52 -21.45
N LEU A 247 33.42 12.00 -21.72
CA LEU A 247 34.01 10.83 -21.03
C LEU A 247 34.22 11.01 -19.52
N VAL A 248 34.16 12.24 -19.00
CA VAL A 248 34.30 12.56 -17.56
C VAL A 248 33.01 13.15 -16.96
N GLY A 249 32.03 13.51 -17.81
CA GLY A 249 30.78 14.15 -17.39
C GLY A 249 29.72 13.18 -16.85
N GLU A 250 29.63 11.98 -17.41
CA GLU A 250 28.51 11.06 -17.18
C GLU A 250 28.47 10.47 -15.75
N THR A 251 29.60 10.42 -15.03
CA THR A 251 29.69 9.77 -13.71
C THR A 251 29.13 10.59 -12.54
N ASN A 252 29.05 11.92 -12.65
CA ASN A 252 28.69 12.79 -11.51
C ASN A 252 27.22 13.22 -11.46
N GLU A 253 26.46 13.15 -12.56
CA GLU A 253 25.00 13.43 -12.51
C GLU A 253 24.19 12.15 -12.28
N GLU A 254 24.55 11.01 -12.89
CA GLU A 254 23.85 9.73 -12.68
C GLU A 254 23.92 9.22 -11.24
N THR A 255 25.05 9.43 -10.55
CA THR A 255 25.24 9.01 -9.15
C THR A 255 24.28 9.71 -8.18
N SER A 256 23.72 10.87 -8.55
CA SER A 256 22.67 11.54 -7.77
C SER A 256 21.28 10.91 -7.90
N MET A 257 21.04 10.10 -8.94
CA MET A 257 19.74 9.50 -9.27
C MET A 257 19.72 7.96 -9.21
N ARG A 258 20.81 7.31 -8.82
CA ARG A 258 20.87 5.84 -8.66
C ARG A 258 20.19 5.40 -7.36
N ASN A 259 19.24 4.46 -7.46
CA ASN A 259 18.66 3.75 -6.33
C ASN A 259 19.78 2.99 -5.57
N PRO A 260 20.00 3.22 -4.26
CA PRO A 260 21.09 2.61 -3.49
C PRO A 260 20.98 1.08 -3.40
N ASP A 261 19.76 0.55 -3.46
CA ASP A 261 19.47 -0.86 -3.25
C ASP A 261 19.48 -1.66 -4.56
N ARG A 262 19.72 -1.02 -5.72
CA ARG A 262 19.79 -1.71 -7.01
C ARG A 262 21.19 -2.33 -7.20
N PRO A 263 21.31 -3.63 -7.52
CA PRO A 263 22.59 -4.26 -7.84
C PRO A 263 23.43 -3.45 -8.86
N SER A 264 24.75 -3.46 -8.69
CA SER A 264 25.67 -2.69 -9.54
C SER A 264 25.70 -3.21 -10.98
N HIS A 265 25.60 -4.53 -11.16
CA HIS A 265 25.48 -5.22 -12.45
C HIS A 265 24.03 -5.36 -12.91
N LEU A 266 23.67 -4.64 -13.98
CA LEU A 266 22.76 -5.06 -15.06
C LEU A 266 22.61 -3.91 -16.08
N SER A 267 23.67 -3.71 -16.87
CA SER A 267 23.56 -3.10 -18.20
C SER A 267 23.32 -4.22 -19.20
N LEU A 268 22.41 -4.01 -20.16
CA LEU A 268 22.19 -4.96 -21.25
C LEU A 268 23.32 -4.86 -22.27
N VAL A 269 23.78 -6.03 -22.75
CA VAL A 269 24.84 -6.25 -23.75
C VAL A 269 26.28 -6.04 -23.25
N ASN A 270 27.07 -7.12 -23.38
CA ASN A 270 28.53 -7.24 -23.24
C ASN A 270 29.17 -6.82 -21.90
N ALA A 271 29.52 -7.80 -21.07
CA ALA A 271 30.32 -7.64 -19.87
C ALA A 271 31.83 -7.89 -20.13
N PRO A 272 32.74 -7.13 -19.51
CA PRO A 272 34.11 -7.54 -19.23
C PRO A 272 34.23 -8.13 -17.81
N GLU A 273 35.15 -9.06 -17.63
CA GLU A 273 35.45 -9.71 -16.34
C GLU A 273 36.50 -8.93 -15.54
N VAL A 274 36.34 -8.84 -14.21
CA VAL A 274 37.45 -9.02 -13.25
C VAL A 274 36.91 -9.37 -11.85
N GLU A 275 37.58 -10.32 -11.21
CA GLU A 275 37.83 -10.45 -9.75
C GLU A 275 36.66 -10.25 -8.75
N ASP A 276 36.11 -11.37 -8.29
CA ASP A 276 35.65 -11.56 -6.90
C ASP A 276 36.35 -12.81 -6.34
N ASP A 277 36.65 -12.86 -5.04
CA ASP A 277 37.61 -13.83 -4.47
C ASP A 277 36.95 -14.89 -3.55
N SER A 278 37.44 -16.12 -3.68
CA SER A 278 37.07 -17.35 -2.94
C SER A 278 35.65 -17.94 -3.15
N LEU A 279 35.63 -19.20 -3.59
CA LEU A 279 34.50 -20.16 -3.63
C LEU A 279 33.52 -20.11 -4.83
N GLU A 280 34.01 -20.05 -6.07
CA GLU A 280 33.21 -20.50 -7.22
C GLU A 280 33.19 -22.03 -7.38
N ARG A 281 31.99 -22.60 -7.53
CA ARG A 281 31.80 -23.83 -8.33
C ARG A 281 31.61 -23.39 -9.79
N LYS A 282 32.51 -23.77 -10.70
CA LYS A 282 32.38 -23.50 -12.14
C LYS A 282 30.99 -23.93 -12.63
N ARG A 283 30.32 -23.09 -13.44
CA ARG A 283 29.04 -23.46 -14.07
C ARG A 283 29.27 -24.42 -15.23
N LEU A 284 28.77 -25.64 -15.10
CA LEU A 284 28.67 -26.61 -16.19
C LEU A 284 27.85 -26.03 -17.36
N THR A 285 28.28 -26.33 -18.58
CA THR A 285 27.54 -26.04 -19.81
C THR A 285 26.27 -26.90 -19.86
N ARG A 286 25.11 -26.29 -20.10
CA ARG A 286 23.84 -27.04 -20.23
C ARG A 286 23.76 -27.73 -21.59
N ILE A 287 24.17 -29.00 -21.59
CA ILE A 287 23.99 -29.98 -22.68
C ILE A 287 22.49 -30.25 -22.87
N SER A 288 22.02 -30.44 -24.11
CA SER A 288 20.63 -30.83 -24.38
C SER A 288 20.38 -32.33 -24.17
N ASP A 289 19.12 -32.74 -23.93
CA ASP A 289 18.79 -34.16 -23.68
C ASP A 289 19.25 -35.14 -24.79
N PRO A 290 19.15 -34.81 -26.10
CA PRO A 290 19.70 -35.67 -27.15
C PRO A 290 21.22 -35.83 -27.03
N GLU A 291 21.96 -34.74 -26.84
CA GLU A 291 23.42 -34.77 -26.67
C GLU A 291 23.82 -35.55 -25.40
N LYS A 292 23.10 -35.36 -24.28
CA LYS A 292 23.30 -36.11 -23.01
C LYS A 292 23.01 -37.61 -23.20
N TRP A 293 22.17 -37.99 -24.16
CA TRP A 293 21.94 -39.40 -24.55
C TRP A 293 23.04 -39.93 -25.49
N GLU A 294 23.42 -39.19 -26.52
CA GLU A 294 24.46 -39.59 -27.49
C GLU A 294 25.84 -39.74 -26.82
N ILE A 295 26.24 -38.79 -25.97
CA ILE A 295 27.46 -38.86 -25.16
C ILE A 295 27.42 -40.11 -24.27
N LYS A 296 26.26 -40.44 -23.67
CA LYS A 296 26.10 -41.64 -22.85
C LYS A 296 26.23 -42.94 -23.65
N GLN A 297 25.82 -42.97 -24.92
CA GLN A 297 26.08 -44.10 -25.83
C GLN A 297 27.57 -44.18 -26.21
N MET A 298 28.23 -43.06 -26.52
CA MET A 298 29.66 -43.06 -26.88
C MET A 298 30.56 -43.46 -25.69
N ILE A 299 30.19 -43.10 -24.47
CA ILE A 299 30.83 -43.59 -23.23
C ILE A 299 30.58 -45.09 -23.07
N ALA A 300 29.34 -45.58 -23.24
CA ALA A 300 29.03 -47.01 -23.12
C ALA A 300 29.73 -47.88 -24.19
N ALA A 301 30.06 -47.30 -25.34
CA ALA A 301 30.82 -47.94 -26.41
C ALA A 301 32.36 -47.81 -26.25
N ASN A 302 32.87 -47.17 -25.19
CA ASN A 302 34.28 -46.78 -25.02
C ASN A 302 34.87 -45.99 -26.21
N VAL A 303 34.02 -45.23 -26.94
CA VAL A 303 34.45 -44.39 -28.07
C VAL A 303 34.97 -43.03 -27.59
N LEU A 304 34.41 -42.51 -26.49
CA LEU A 304 34.79 -41.23 -25.91
C LEU A 304 35.91 -41.40 -24.88
N SER A 305 36.99 -40.64 -25.00
CA SER A 305 38.06 -40.61 -24.00
C SER A 305 37.65 -39.85 -22.73
N LYS A 306 38.36 -40.06 -21.63
CA LYS A 306 38.04 -39.41 -20.33
C LYS A 306 38.26 -37.89 -20.36
N GLU A 307 39.14 -37.42 -21.24
CA GLU A 307 39.45 -36.00 -21.46
C GLU A 307 38.34 -35.28 -22.25
N GLU A 308 37.53 -36.03 -23.01
CA GLU A 308 36.38 -35.53 -23.77
C GLU A 308 35.05 -35.60 -22.98
N PHE A 309 35.09 -35.95 -21.69
CA PHE A 309 33.90 -35.97 -20.85
C PHE A 309 33.47 -34.52 -20.51
N PRO A 310 32.19 -34.14 -20.63
CA PRO A 310 31.75 -32.77 -20.37
C PRO A 310 31.98 -32.27 -18.93
N ASP A 311 32.15 -33.19 -17.99
CA ASP A 311 32.38 -32.94 -16.56
C ASP A 311 33.88 -32.95 -16.19
N PHE A 312 34.79 -32.92 -17.18
CA PHE A 312 36.25 -32.99 -17.02
C PHE A 312 36.91 -31.59 -17.02
N ASP A 313 37.82 -31.36 -16.09
CA ASP A 313 38.56 -30.11 -15.90
C ASP A 313 40.05 -30.43 -15.69
N GLU A 314 40.95 -29.81 -16.48
CA GLU A 314 42.38 -30.21 -16.52
C GLU A 314 43.10 -30.13 -15.16
N GLU A 315 42.61 -29.28 -14.24
CA GLU A 315 43.19 -29.07 -12.91
C GLU A 315 42.65 -30.02 -11.83
N THR A 316 41.46 -30.63 -12.02
CA THR A 316 40.80 -31.46 -10.99
C THR A 316 40.30 -32.83 -11.46
N GLY A 317 40.35 -33.12 -12.77
CA GLY A 317 39.85 -34.35 -13.37
C GLY A 317 38.34 -34.32 -13.62
N ILE A 318 37.67 -35.47 -13.51
CA ILE A 318 36.21 -35.53 -13.56
C ILE A 318 35.66 -34.99 -12.25
N LEU A 319 34.93 -33.88 -12.28
CA LEU A 319 34.31 -33.32 -11.08
C LEU A 319 33.32 -34.34 -10.48
N PRO A 320 33.33 -34.55 -9.15
CA PRO A 320 32.30 -35.36 -8.51
C PRO A 320 30.95 -34.67 -8.70
N LYS A 321 29.95 -35.44 -9.14
CA LYS A 321 28.60 -34.92 -9.28
C LYS A 321 28.13 -34.36 -7.93
N VAL A 322 27.78 -33.09 -7.94
CA VAL A 322 26.66 -32.64 -7.09
C VAL A 322 25.45 -33.30 -7.72
N ASP A 323 24.74 -34.13 -6.97
CA ASP A 323 23.65 -34.92 -7.54
C ASP A 323 22.58 -34.02 -8.19
N ASP A 324 22.02 -34.47 -9.31
CA ASP A 324 20.94 -33.78 -10.04
C ASP A 324 19.65 -33.66 -9.16
N GLU A 325 19.66 -34.13 -7.90
CA GLU A 325 18.62 -33.99 -6.87
C GLU A 325 18.30 -32.53 -6.48
N GLU A 326 19.19 -31.56 -6.73
CA GLU A 326 18.86 -30.14 -6.44
C GLU A 326 17.76 -29.58 -7.37
N ASP A 327 17.54 -30.19 -8.55
CA ASP A 327 16.46 -29.88 -9.50
C ASP A 327 15.25 -30.88 -9.36
N GLU A 328 15.12 -31.63 -8.25
CA GLU A 328 13.87 -32.37 -7.98
C GLU A 328 12.68 -31.42 -7.77
N ASP A 329 11.58 -31.71 -8.46
CA ASP A 329 10.30 -31.01 -8.44
C ASP A 329 9.64 -31.11 -7.04
N LEU A 330 10.08 -30.24 -6.11
CA LEU A 330 9.70 -30.22 -4.69
C LEU A 330 8.22 -29.90 -4.49
N GLU A 331 7.40 -30.94 -4.65
CA GLU A 331 5.94 -30.90 -4.47
C GLU A 331 5.59 -30.83 -2.97
N ILE A 332 4.74 -29.87 -2.64
CA ILE A 332 4.26 -29.62 -1.28
C ILE A 332 2.79 -30.04 -1.20
N GLU A 333 2.47 -30.91 -0.27
CA GLU A 333 1.09 -31.26 0.09
C GLU A 333 0.63 -30.43 1.30
N LEU A 334 -0.68 -30.16 1.36
CA LEU A 334 -1.32 -29.59 2.55
C LEU A 334 -1.49 -30.65 3.63
N VAL A 335 -1.32 -30.25 4.89
CA VAL A 335 -1.64 -31.06 6.06
C VAL A 335 -3.15 -31.02 6.31
N GLU A 336 -3.86 -32.11 6.02
CA GLU A 336 -5.32 -32.24 6.20
C GLU A 336 -5.76 -32.47 7.66
N GLU A 337 -4.86 -32.31 8.64
CA GLU A 337 -5.15 -32.55 10.05
C GLU A 337 -5.78 -31.32 10.73
N GLU A 338 -7.04 -31.46 11.16
CA GLU A 338 -7.77 -30.40 11.88
C GLU A 338 -7.15 -30.12 13.27
N PRO A 339 -7.06 -28.83 13.69
CA PRO A 339 -6.55 -28.44 15.00
C PRO A 339 -7.25 -29.20 16.13
N PRO A 340 -6.55 -29.64 17.21
CA PRO A 340 -7.15 -30.50 18.24
C PRO A 340 -8.47 -29.98 18.83
N PHE A 341 -8.59 -28.66 19.01
CA PHE A 341 -9.79 -27.99 19.51
C PHE A 341 -10.91 -27.76 18.48
N LEU A 342 -10.69 -28.00 17.18
CA LEU A 342 -11.68 -27.85 16.10
C LEU A 342 -12.13 -29.18 15.46
N ARG A 343 -11.55 -30.32 15.87
CA ARG A 343 -11.80 -31.64 15.27
C ARG A 343 -13.29 -31.98 15.15
N GLY A 344 -13.74 -32.16 13.90
CA GLY A 344 -15.13 -32.46 13.52
C GLY A 344 -16.00 -31.23 13.22
N HIS A 345 -15.60 -30.03 13.64
CA HIS A 345 -16.38 -28.81 13.46
C HIS A 345 -16.12 -28.15 12.09
N THR A 346 -14.87 -28.13 11.62
CA THR A 346 -14.49 -27.46 10.35
C THR A 346 -15.24 -28.01 9.13
N LYS A 347 -15.47 -29.33 9.08
CA LYS A 347 -16.23 -29.99 8.02
C LYS A 347 -17.73 -29.65 8.06
N GLN A 348 -18.32 -29.45 9.24
CA GLN A 348 -19.73 -29.04 9.34
C GLN A 348 -19.95 -27.57 8.93
N SER A 349 -18.96 -26.69 9.14
CA SER A 349 -19.03 -25.31 8.61
C SER A 349 -18.97 -25.24 7.08
N MET A 350 -18.34 -26.21 6.39
CA MET A 350 -18.27 -26.24 4.92
C MET A 350 -19.64 -26.41 4.25
N ASP A 351 -20.61 -27.07 4.90
CA ASP A 351 -21.96 -27.27 4.35
C ASP A 351 -22.93 -26.09 4.59
N MET A 352 -22.56 -25.13 5.46
CA MET A 352 -23.42 -23.98 5.75
C MET A 352 -23.50 -23.00 4.56
N SER A 353 -24.69 -22.45 4.30
CA SER A 353 -24.87 -21.43 3.26
C SER A 353 -24.30 -20.07 3.70
N PRO A 354 -23.54 -19.36 2.86
CA PRO A 354 -23.05 -18.02 3.19
C PRO A 354 -24.21 -17.04 3.43
N ILE A 355 -23.95 -15.97 4.20
CA ILE A 355 -24.98 -14.98 4.56
C ILE A 355 -25.61 -14.38 3.30
N LYS A 356 -26.95 -14.38 3.27
CA LYS A 356 -27.73 -13.63 2.28
C LYS A 356 -27.65 -12.14 2.56
N ILE A 357 -26.66 -11.47 1.96
CA ILE A 357 -26.46 -10.01 2.04
C ILE A 357 -27.59 -9.26 1.29
N VAL A 358 -28.25 -9.92 0.34
CA VAL A 358 -29.43 -9.42 -0.37
C VAL A 358 -30.64 -10.29 0.00
N LYS A 359 -31.78 -9.63 0.28
CA LYS A 359 -33.03 -10.26 0.70
C LYS A 359 -33.60 -11.21 -0.36
N ASN A 360 -33.69 -10.71 -1.60
CA ASN A 360 -34.14 -11.44 -2.79
C ASN A 360 -33.02 -11.42 -3.86
N PRO A 361 -32.24 -12.51 -4.05
CA PRO A 361 -31.17 -12.52 -5.04
C PRO A 361 -31.70 -12.42 -6.48
N ASP A 362 -32.90 -12.91 -6.74
CA ASP A 362 -33.55 -12.86 -8.07
C ASP A 362 -34.33 -11.55 -8.32
N GLY A 363 -34.31 -10.60 -7.36
CA GLY A 363 -35.03 -9.32 -7.41
C GLY A 363 -34.56 -8.36 -8.50
N SER A 364 -35.41 -7.40 -8.87
CA SER A 364 -35.13 -6.41 -9.92
C SER A 364 -33.88 -5.57 -9.65
N LEU A 365 -33.64 -5.17 -8.39
CA LEU A 365 -32.44 -4.44 -7.99
C LEU A 365 -31.18 -5.30 -8.12
N SER A 366 -31.27 -6.58 -7.80
CA SER A 366 -30.16 -7.54 -7.88
C SER A 366 -29.72 -7.77 -9.32
N GLN A 367 -30.69 -7.91 -10.24
CA GLN A 367 -30.43 -8.04 -11.67
C GLN A 367 -29.78 -6.78 -12.25
N ALA A 368 -30.26 -5.58 -11.89
CA ALA A 368 -29.66 -4.31 -12.32
C ALA A 368 -28.21 -4.13 -11.82
N ALA A 369 -27.89 -4.56 -10.59
CA ALA A 369 -26.52 -4.53 -10.06
C ALA A 369 -25.55 -5.44 -10.84
N MET A 370 -26.01 -6.64 -11.25
CA MET A 370 -25.24 -7.54 -12.12
C MET A 370 -25.09 -6.96 -13.53
N MET A 371 -26.18 -6.46 -14.12
CA MET A 371 -26.19 -5.90 -15.48
C MET A 371 -25.28 -4.68 -15.60
N GLN A 372 -25.29 -3.74 -14.65
CA GLN A 372 -24.37 -2.59 -14.68
C GLN A 372 -22.91 -3.03 -14.59
N SER A 373 -22.59 -4.13 -13.89
CA SER A 373 -21.22 -4.65 -13.83
C SER A 373 -20.74 -5.17 -15.20
N ALA A 374 -21.65 -5.66 -16.04
CA ALA A 374 -21.38 -5.99 -17.43
C ALA A 374 -21.32 -4.74 -18.34
N LEU A 375 -22.30 -3.83 -18.25
CA LEU A 375 -22.34 -2.59 -19.03
C LEU A 375 -21.11 -1.69 -18.77
N ALA A 376 -20.62 -1.62 -17.53
CA ALA A 376 -19.41 -0.88 -17.19
C ALA A 376 -18.14 -1.50 -17.80
N LYS A 377 -18.11 -2.83 -17.96
CA LYS A 377 -17.05 -3.54 -18.69
C LYS A 377 -17.14 -3.26 -20.19
N GLU A 378 -18.33 -3.39 -20.78
CA GLU A 378 -18.58 -3.11 -22.20
C GLU A 378 -18.24 -1.66 -22.57
N ARG A 379 -18.68 -0.68 -21.76
CA ARG A 379 -18.32 0.74 -21.89
C ARG A 379 -16.80 0.97 -21.83
N ARG A 380 -16.08 0.20 -21.01
CA ARG A 380 -14.61 0.27 -20.92
C ARG A 380 -13.95 -0.33 -22.16
N GLU A 381 -14.43 -1.47 -22.64
CA GLU A 381 -13.92 -2.15 -23.84
C GLU A 381 -14.20 -1.31 -25.10
N LEU A 382 -15.39 -0.71 -25.23
CA LEU A 382 -15.72 0.27 -26.28
C LEU A 382 -14.80 1.51 -26.22
N LYS A 383 -14.61 2.14 -25.04
CA LYS A 383 -13.75 3.33 -24.92
C LYS A 383 -12.25 3.02 -25.05
N GLN A 384 -11.85 1.75 -24.89
CA GLN A 384 -10.52 1.28 -25.24
C GLN A 384 -10.39 1.07 -26.75
N ALA A 385 -11.32 0.34 -27.38
CA ALA A 385 -11.33 0.11 -28.82
C ALA A 385 -11.46 1.42 -29.63
N GLN A 386 -12.22 2.40 -29.15
CA GLN A 386 -12.27 3.75 -29.72
C GLN A 386 -10.89 4.43 -29.68
N ARG A 387 -10.17 4.34 -28.55
CA ARG A 387 -8.81 4.91 -28.45
C ARG A 387 -7.80 4.16 -29.33
N GLU A 388 -7.92 2.84 -29.42
CA GLU A 388 -7.06 2.02 -30.28
C GLU A 388 -7.30 2.39 -31.75
N ALA A 389 -8.56 2.55 -32.17
CA ALA A 389 -8.93 3.08 -33.49
C ALA A 389 -8.50 4.55 -33.71
N GLU A 390 -8.55 5.41 -32.69
CA GLU A 390 -7.99 6.77 -32.75
C GLU A 390 -6.48 6.73 -32.98
N MET A 391 -5.74 5.87 -32.28
CA MET A 391 -4.30 5.70 -32.46
C MET A 391 -3.94 5.11 -33.83
N ASP A 392 -4.69 4.13 -34.33
CA ASP A 392 -4.51 3.57 -35.68
C ASP A 392 -4.93 4.56 -36.79
N SER A 393 -5.81 5.52 -36.48
CA SER A 393 -6.17 6.62 -37.39
C SER A 393 -5.08 7.69 -37.52
N ILE A 394 -4.11 7.74 -36.60
CA ILE A 394 -2.93 8.60 -36.72
C ILE A 394 -1.98 7.95 -37.74
N PRO A 395 -1.68 8.58 -38.88
CA PRO A 395 -0.86 7.95 -39.91
C PRO A 395 0.54 7.61 -39.37
N MET A 396 0.93 6.33 -39.47
CA MET A 396 2.25 5.83 -39.05
C MET A 396 3.40 6.25 -40.01
N GLY A 397 3.44 7.53 -40.40
CA GLY A 397 4.40 8.11 -41.33
C GLY A 397 5.66 8.73 -40.69
N LEU A 398 6.00 8.35 -39.45
CA LEU A 398 7.12 8.97 -38.70
C LEU A 398 8.28 8.02 -38.35
N ASN A 399 8.21 6.73 -38.72
CA ASN A 399 9.25 5.73 -38.45
C ASN A 399 9.73 4.96 -39.69
N THR A 400 9.18 5.24 -40.87
CA THR A 400 9.70 4.74 -42.15
C THR A 400 10.90 5.59 -42.58
N HIS A 401 12.10 4.98 -42.61
CA HIS A 401 13.29 5.64 -43.14
C HIS A 401 13.13 5.91 -44.64
N TRP A 402 13.30 7.17 -45.03
CA TRP A 402 13.21 7.66 -46.41
C TRP A 402 14.21 6.99 -47.37
N VAL A 403 13.70 6.50 -48.50
CA VAL A 403 14.41 6.50 -49.78
C VAL A 403 13.43 6.91 -50.89
N ASP A 404 13.33 8.22 -51.12
CA ASP A 404 12.75 8.81 -52.33
C ASP A 404 13.68 9.96 -52.76
N PRO A 405 14.15 10.03 -54.03
CA PRO A 405 15.10 11.07 -54.45
C PRO A 405 14.52 12.49 -54.60
N LEU A 406 13.19 12.70 -54.65
CA LEU A 406 12.60 14.05 -54.80
C LEU A 406 11.38 14.29 -53.88
N PRO A 407 11.54 15.01 -52.75
CA PRO A 407 10.42 15.56 -52.00
C PRO A 407 9.83 16.79 -52.71
N ASP A 408 8.53 16.75 -53.01
CA ASP A 408 7.79 17.94 -53.47
C ASP A 408 7.67 19.01 -52.36
N VAL A 409 7.51 20.27 -52.76
CA VAL A 409 7.81 21.44 -51.92
C VAL A 409 6.81 21.63 -50.78
N ASP A 410 5.52 21.40 -51.01
CA ASP A 410 4.44 21.66 -50.05
C ASP A 410 4.51 20.78 -48.79
N GLY A 411 5.09 19.58 -48.88
CA GLY A 411 5.25 18.66 -47.73
C GLY A 411 6.05 19.27 -46.58
N ARG A 412 6.89 20.28 -46.85
CA ARG A 412 7.67 20.98 -45.82
C ARG A 412 6.84 21.96 -45.00
N GLN A 413 5.80 22.56 -45.56
CA GLN A 413 5.02 23.60 -44.87
C GLN A 413 4.21 23.00 -43.70
N ILE A 414 3.58 21.84 -43.93
CA ILE A 414 2.80 21.10 -42.93
C ILE A 414 3.71 20.60 -41.79
N ALA A 415 4.84 19.98 -42.14
CA ALA A 415 5.81 19.48 -41.17
C ALA A 415 6.51 20.59 -40.35
N ALA A 416 6.74 21.77 -40.95
CA ALA A 416 7.29 22.92 -40.23
C ALA A 416 6.28 23.50 -39.23
N ASN A 417 5.02 23.68 -39.63
CA ASN A 417 3.97 24.20 -38.76
C ASN A 417 3.70 23.28 -37.55
N MET A 418 3.79 21.95 -37.72
CA MET A 418 3.69 21.01 -36.59
C MET A 418 4.92 20.97 -35.68
N ARG A 419 6.11 21.37 -36.14
CA ARG A 419 7.33 21.47 -35.29
C ARG A 419 7.48 22.83 -34.60
N GLY A 420 6.83 23.88 -35.09
CA GLY A 420 6.82 25.22 -34.49
C GLY A 420 5.89 25.37 -33.29
N ILE A 421 4.88 24.50 -33.16
CA ILE A 421 3.95 24.49 -32.03
C ILE A 421 4.55 23.64 -30.90
N GLY A 422 4.96 24.30 -29.81
CA GLY A 422 5.45 23.61 -28.62
C GLY A 422 4.37 22.70 -28.01
N MET A 423 4.79 21.52 -27.52
CA MET A 423 3.90 20.50 -26.95
C MET A 423 2.89 21.11 -25.95
N MET A 424 1.59 20.91 -26.20
CA MET A 424 0.51 21.52 -25.42
C MET A 424 0.63 21.20 -23.91
N PRO A 425 0.51 22.19 -23.01
CA PRO A 425 0.71 21.98 -21.58
C PRO A 425 -0.52 21.34 -20.90
N ASN A 426 -0.44 20.02 -20.66
CA ASN A 426 -1.34 19.24 -19.81
C ASN A 426 -2.84 19.35 -20.15
N ASP A 427 -3.34 18.55 -21.09
CA ASP A 427 -4.77 18.29 -21.23
C ASP A 427 -5.28 17.25 -20.22
N ILE A 428 -5.25 17.67 -18.96
CA ILE A 428 -6.31 17.34 -18.00
C ILE A 428 -7.65 17.59 -18.71
N PRO A 429 -8.61 16.64 -18.74
CA PRO A 429 -9.87 16.80 -19.48
C PRO A 429 -10.58 18.12 -19.17
N GLU A 430 -11.29 18.73 -20.12
CA GLU A 430 -11.90 20.05 -19.94
C GLU A 430 -12.81 20.13 -18.70
N TRP A 431 -13.68 19.13 -18.50
CA TRP A 431 -14.52 19.01 -17.30
C TRP A 431 -13.71 18.98 -16.01
N LYS A 432 -12.54 18.32 -16.04
CA LYS A 432 -11.58 18.32 -14.94
C LYS A 432 -10.97 19.72 -14.80
N LYS A 433 -10.42 20.36 -15.84
CA LYS A 433 -9.89 21.73 -15.77
C LYS A 433 -10.89 22.71 -15.13
N HIS A 434 -12.17 22.60 -15.49
CA HIS A 434 -13.26 23.38 -14.91
C HIS A 434 -13.50 23.07 -13.42
N ALA A 435 -13.61 21.79 -13.07
CA ALA A 435 -13.82 21.34 -11.70
C ALA A 435 -12.62 21.61 -10.76
N PHE A 436 -11.38 21.52 -11.25
CA PHE A 436 -10.15 21.69 -10.46
C PHE A 436 -9.65 23.15 -10.41
N GLY A 437 -9.90 23.98 -11.42
CA GLY A 437 -9.43 25.38 -11.47
C GLY A 437 -10.15 26.28 -10.44
N GLY A 438 -9.43 26.79 -9.44
CA GLY A 438 -10.01 27.60 -8.36
C GLY A 438 -8.98 28.16 -7.39
N ASN A 439 -9.35 29.22 -6.65
CA ASN A 439 -8.49 29.86 -5.65
C ASN A 439 -8.38 29.02 -4.36
N LYS A 440 -7.37 29.33 -3.53
CA LYS A 440 -7.07 28.58 -2.28
C LYS A 440 -8.30 28.49 -1.36
N ALA A 441 -8.72 27.26 -1.08
CA ALA A 441 -9.93 26.96 -0.30
C ALA A 441 -9.88 27.53 1.13
N SER A 442 -11.04 28.00 1.60
CA SER A 442 -11.28 28.44 2.98
C SER A 442 -12.12 27.37 3.67
N TYR A 443 -11.68 26.87 4.83
CA TYR A 443 -12.49 25.93 5.60
C TYR A 443 -13.66 26.66 6.27
N GLY A 444 -14.88 26.28 5.91
CA GLY A 444 -16.11 26.69 6.57
C GLY A 444 -16.66 28.04 6.12
N LYS A 445 -17.96 28.20 6.41
CA LYS A 445 -18.78 29.40 6.12
C LYS A 445 -18.29 30.58 6.96
N LYS A 446 -17.98 31.72 6.33
CA LYS A 446 -17.69 32.99 7.04
C LYS A 446 -18.99 33.61 7.58
N THR A 447 -19.53 33.00 8.62
CA THR A 447 -20.64 33.52 9.42
C THR A 447 -20.28 34.87 10.05
N GLN A 448 -21.20 35.83 10.02
CA GLN A 448 -21.06 37.10 10.74
C GLN A 448 -21.45 36.99 12.23
N LEU A 449 -22.25 35.96 12.58
CA LEU A 449 -22.61 35.62 13.96
C LEU A 449 -21.39 35.15 14.75
N SER A 450 -21.34 35.50 16.03
CA SER A 450 -20.36 34.98 16.98
C SER A 450 -20.50 33.47 17.19
N ILE A 451 -19.45 32.86 17.75
CA ILE A 451 -19.42 31.43 18.08
C ILE A 451 -20.49 31.08 19.14
N ILE A 452 -20.81 31.99 20.06
CA ILE A 452 -21.80 31.77 21.12
C ILE A 452 -23.21 31.74 20.51
N GLU A 453 -23.59 32.77 19.74
CA GLU A 453 -24.88 32.82 19.04
C GLU A 453 -25.08 31.61 18.12
N GLN A 454 -24.00 31.12 17.48
CA GLN A 454 -24.05 29.87 16.71
C GLN A 454 -24.39 28.65 17.58
N ARG A 455 -23.73 28.48 18.75
CA ARG A 455 -24.00 27.37 19.68
C ARG A 455 -25.42 27.43 20.24
N GLU A 456 -25.88 28.62 20.64
CA GLU A 456 -27.26 28.86 21.13
C GLU A 456 -28.32 28.60 20.05
N SER A 457 -27.98 28.84 18.77
CA SER A 457 -28.88 28.57 17.66
C SER A 457 -29.13 27.08 17.39
N LEU A 458 -28.36 26.14 17.98
CA LEU A 458 -28.48 24.70 17.70
C LEU A 458 -29.71 24.07 18.40
N PRO A 459 -30.43 23.12 17.78
CA PRO A 459 -31.60 22.45 18.37
C PRO A 459 -31.34 21.88 19.78
N ILE A 460 -30.16 21.30 20.00
CA ILE A 460 -29.77 20.69 21.28
C ILE A 460 -29.67 21.69 22.43
N PHE A 461 -29.39 22.98 22.17
CA PHE A 461 -29.23 24.00 23.23
C PHE A 461 -30.52 24.17 24.05
N ARG A 462 -31.68 24.13 23.39
CA ARG A 462 -33.02 24.18 24.03
C ARG A 462 -33.29 23.04 25.00
N LEU A 463 -32.54 21.95 24.91
CA LEU A 463 -32.67 20.75 25.73
C LEU A 463 -31.44 20.52 26.62
N LYS A 464 -30.52 21.49 26.73
CA LYS A 464 -29.26 21.37 27.48
C LYS A 464 -29.47 20.89 28.92
N GLU A 465 -30.37 21.53 29.66
CA GLU A 465 -30.65 21.19 31.07
C GLU A 465 -31.28 19.80 31.20
N GLN A 466 -32.26 19.48 30.35
CA GLN A 466 -32.92 18.17 30.34
C GLN A 466 -31.96 17.05 29.97
N LEU A 467 -31.01 17.30 29.06
CA LEU A 467 -29.94 16.36 28.72
C LEU A 467 -28.97 16.15 29.89
N ILE A 468 -28.53 17.22 30.56
CA ILE A 468 -27.63 17.13 31.72
C ILE A 468 -28.31 16.34 32.86
N GLN A 469 -29.60 16.57 33.10
CA GLN A 469 -30.41 15.81 34.06
C GLN A 469 -30.53 14.34 33.65
N ALA A 470 -30.89 14.06 32.39
CA ALA A 470 -31.01 12.69 31.87
C ALA A 470 -29.68 11.91 31.94
N VAL A 471 -28.53 12.58 31.71
CA VAL A 471 -27.20 11.97 31.89
C VAL A 471 -26.84 11.84 33.36
N HIS A 472 -27.26 12.75 34.24
CA HIS A 472 -27.04 12.62 35.68
C HIS A 472 -27.77 11.39 36.26
N ASP A 473 -29.05 11.24 35.95
CA ASP A 473 -29.91 10.26 36.61
C ASP A 473 -29.74 8.83 36.06
N ASN A 474 -29.24 8.67 34.82
CA ASN A 474 -29.07 7.37 34.18
C ASN A 474 -27.59 6.99 34.01
N GLN A 475 -27.27 5.69 34.09
CA GLN A 475 -25.91 5.19 33.82
C GLN A 475 -25.65 4.99 32.32
N ILE A 476 -26.67 4.55 31.57
CA ILE A 476 -26.66 4.46 30.10
C ILE A 476 -27.77 5.37 29.57
N LEU A 477 -27.46 6.18 28.55
CA LEU A 477 -28.45 7.02 27.85
C LEU A 477 -28.33 6.84 26.33
N ILE A 478 -29.44 6.57 25.66
CA ILE A 478 -29.50 6.50 24.19
C ILE A 478 -30.01 7.85 23.69
N VAL A 479 -29.22 8.54 22.88
CA VAL A 479 -29.55 9.88 22.38
C VAL A 479 -29.81 9.82 20.88
N ILE A 480 -31.09 9.93 20.48
CA ILE A 480 -31.47 10.11 19.08
C ILE A 480 -31.36 11.60 18.73
N GLY A 481 -30.78 11.90 17.58
CA GLY A 481 -30.92 13.22 16.98
C GLY A 481 -30.36 13.27 15.56
N GLU A 482 -31.04 14.02 14.70
CA GLU A 482 -30.62 14.23 13.31
C GLU A 482 -29.19 14.76 13.20
N THR A 483 -28.52 14.43 12.10
CA THR A 483 -27.24 15.04 11.74
C THR A 483 -27.38 16.57 11.65
N GLY A 484 -26.53 17.32 12.34
CA GLY A 484 -26.60 18.80 12.40
C GLY A 484 -27.40 19.36 13.58
N SER A 485 -28.08 18.53 14.38
CA SER A 485 -28.76 18.96 15.63
C SER A 485 -27.82 19.45 16.74
N GLY A 486 -26.52 19.16 16.63
CA GLY A 486 -25.48 19.57 17.57
C GLY A 486 -24.89 18.46 18.45
N LYS A 487 -25.33 17.19 18.31
CA LYS A 487 -24.91 16.04 19.16
C LYS A 487 -23.40 16.03 19.47
N THR A 488 -22.58 15.77 18.46
CA THR A 488 -21.14 15.48 18.60
C THR A 488 -20.31 16.68 19.04
N THR A 489 -20.76 17.90 18.73
CA THR A 489 -20.05 19.14 19.12
C THR A 489 -20.46 19.62 20.50
N GLN A 490 -21.75 19.56 20.87
CA GLN A 490 -22.26 20.19 22.09
C GLN A 490 -22.34 19.24 23.29
N ILE A 491 -22.66 17.95 23.12
CA ILE A 491 -22.85 17.03 24.26
C ILE A 491 -21.57 16.95 25.11
N THR A 492 -20.41 16.79 24.46
CA THR A 492 -19.11 16.77 25.12
C THR A 492 -18.78 18.07 25.87
N GLN A 493 -19.08 19.23 25.25
CA GLN A 493 -18.89 20.54 25.87
C GLN A 493 -19.82 20.73 27.08
N TYR A 494 -21.12 20.42 26.97
CA TYR A 494 -22.07 20.56 28.07
C TYR A 494 -21.74 19.64 29.25
N LEU A 495 -21.19 18.45 29.01
CA LEU A 495 -20.73 17.54 30.06
C LEU A 495 -19.41 18.00 30.71
N ALA A 496 -18.54 18.69 29.97
CA ALA A 496 -17.37 19.35 30.54
C ALA A 496 -17.77 20.58 31.39
N GLU A 497 -18.70 21.39 30.90
CA GLU A 497 -19.29 22.53 31.61
C GLU A 497 -20.03 22.08 32.90
N ALA A 498 -20.66 20.89 32.88
CA ALA A 498 -21.28 20.26 34.04
C ALA A 498 -20.28 19.60 35.03
N GLY A 499 -18.96 19.74 34.80
CA GLY A 499 -17.92 19.36 35.76
C GLY A 499 -17.54 17.88 35.80
N TYR A 500 -18.02 17.03 34.89
CA TYR A 500 -17.63 15.61 34.83
C TYR A 500 -16.13 15.40 34.57
N THR A 501 -15.47 16.39 33.98
CA THR A 501 -14.01 16.46 33.77
C THR A 501 -13.19 16.44 35.07
N SER A 502 -13.80 16.73 36.22
CA SER A 502 -13.17 16.59 37.54
C SER A 502 -12.90 15.13 37.96
N ARG A 503 -13.58 14.17 37.36
CA ARG A 503 -13.49 12.73 37.70
C ARG A 503 -12.64 11.92 36.71
N GLY A 504 -12.40 12.45 35.51
CA GLY A 504 -11.73 11.75 34.42
C GLY A 504 -12.00 12.44 33.08
N LYS A 505 -11.47 11.88 31.99
CA LYS A 505 -11.64 12.44 30.64
C LYS A 505 -13.03 12.09 30.08
N ILE A 506 -13.50 12.92 29.15
CA ILE A 506 -14.68 12.64 28.32
C ILE A 506 -14.18 12.09 26.98
N GLY A 507 -14.46 10.82 26.72
CA GLY A 507 -14.15 10.17 25.45
C GLY A 507 -15.33 10.24 24.49
N CYS A 508 -15.12 10.72 23.27
CA CYS A 508 -16.11 10.63 22.20
C CYS A 508 -15.52 9.83 21.03
N THR A 509 -16.16 8.73 20.65
CA THR A 509 -15.73 7.97 19.48
C THR A 509 -16.38 8.47 18.19
N GLN A 510 -15.76 8.14 17.07
CA GLN A 510 -16.24 8.39 15.71
C GLN A 510 -15.81 7.22 14.82
N PRO A 511 -16.67 6.68 13.94
CA PRO A 511 -16.25 5.63 13.01
C PRO A 511 -15.21 6.11 11.99
N ARG A 512 -15.16 7.42 11.69
CA ARG A 512 -14.33 7.97 10.60
C ARG A 512 -13.24 8.93 11.09
N ARG A 513 -11.97 8.64 10.73
CA ARG A 513 -10.78 9.45 11.06
C ARG A 513 -10.98 10.96 10.78
N VAL A 514 -11.53 11.31 9.61
CA VAL A 514 -11.74 12.71 9.20
C VAL A 514 -12.76 13.42 10.08
N ALA A 515 -13.81 12.73 10.54
CA ALA A 515 -14.82 13.28 11.45
C ALA A 515 -14.22 13.53 12.85
N ALA A 516 -13.45 12.58 13.39
CA ALA A 516 -12.73 12.78 14.66
C ALA A 516 -11.83 14.03 14.62
N MET A 517 -11.06 14.22 13.54
CA MET A 517 -10.19 15.39 13.36
C MET A 517 -10.98 16.70 13.20
N SER A 518 -12.02 16.72 12.35
CA SER A 518 -12.76 17.94 12.04
C SER A 518 -13.63 18.40 13.21
N VAL A 519 -14.28 17.47 13.92
CA VAL A 519 -15.05 17.76 15.13
C VAL A 519 -14.14 18.21 16.26
N ALA A 520 -13.02 17.52 16.53
CA ALA A 520 -12.08 17.96 17.57
C ALA A 520 -11.53 19.35 17.30
N LYS A 521 -11.18 19.65 16.04
CA LYS A 521 -10.76 21.00 15.64
C LYS A 521 -11.88 22.02 15.87
N ARG A 522 -13.09 21.77 15.37
CA ARG A 522 -14.24 22.69 15.54
C ARG A 522 -14.58 22.91 17.01
N VAL A 523 -14.50 21.87 17.84
CA VAL A 523 -14.75 21.98 19.28
C VAL A 523 -13.61 22.70 20.00
N SER A 524 -12.35 22.57 19.58
CA SER A 524 -11.27 23.43 20.10
C SER A 524 -11.49 24.92 19.75
N GLU A 525 -12.01 25.21 18.55
CA GLU A 525 -12.39 26.56 18.12
C GLU A 525 -13.62 27.10 18.90
N GLU A 526 -14.59 26.24 19.24
CA GLU A 526 -15.78 26.60 20.04
C GLU A 526 -15.51 26.74 21.54
N PHE A 527 -14.55 25.98 22.08
CA PHE A 527 -14.13 26.00 23.49
C PHE A 527 -13.05 27.07 23.76
N GLY A 528 -12.38 27.57 22.73
CA GLY A 528 -11.37 28.64 22.82
C GLY A 528 -9.93 28.17 23.10
N CYS A 529 -9.65 26.87 23.04
CA CYS A 529 -8.33 26.29 23.32
C CYS A 529 -7.56 25.96 22.02
N CYS A 530 -6.23 25.78 22.09
CA CYS A 530 -5.51 25.19 20.94
C CYS A 530 -5.69 23.66 20.91
N LEU A 531 -5.93 23.10 19.72
CA LEU A 531 -6.07 21.67 19.49
C LEU A 531 -4.84 20.90 20.01
N GLY A 532 -5.07 19.92 20.89
CA GLY A 532 -4.05 19.16 21.62
C GLY A 532 -3.85 19.60 23.07
N GLN A 533 -4.39 20.74 23.49
CA GLN A 533 -4.53 21.13 24.90
C GLN A 533 -5.78 20.46 25.48
N GLU A 534 -6.73 21.24 26.02
CA GLU A 534 -7.97 20.78 26.68
C GLU A 534 -8.85 19.91 25.76
N VAL A 535 -8.96 20.27 24.48
CA VAL A 535 -9.59 19.47 23.43
C VAL A 535 -8.50 18.85 22.55
N GLY A 536 -8.52 17.53 22.40
CA GLY A 536 -7.56 16.78 21.60
C GLY A 536 -8.20 15.61 20.85
N TYR A 537 -7.41 14.95 20.00
CA TYR A 537 -7.88 13.75 19.29
C TYR A 537 -6.79 12.67 19.11
N THR A 538 -7.22 11.41 19.05
CA THR A 538 -6.34 10.25 18.87
C THR A 538 -6.93 9.29 17.84
N ILE A 539 -6.24 9.09 16.73
CA ILE A 539 -6.65 8.18 15.65
C ILE A 539 -5.48 7.25 15.28
N ARG A 540 -5.76 6.17 14.53
CA ARG A 540 -4.70 5.24 14.08
C ARG A 540 -3.60 6.03 13.34
N PHE A 541 -2.37 5.89 13.83
CA PHE A 541 -1.13 6.55 13.39
C PHE A 541 -0.99 8.07 13.62
N GLU A 542 -1.90 8.72 14.37
CA GLU A 542 -1.86 10.17 14.58
C GLU A 542 -2.53 10.56 15.91
N ASP A 543 -1.76 11.10 16.84
CA ASP A 543 -2.23 11.48 18.20
C ASP A 543 -1.88 12.95 18.48
N CYS A 544 -2.91 13.72 18.81
CA CYS A 544 -2.84 15.13 19.18
C CYS A 544 -3.61 15.32 20.49
N THR A 545 -3.05 14.74 21.55
CA THR A 545 -3.50 14.88 22.93
C THR A 545 -2.33 15.24 23.86
N SER A 546 -2.65 15.68 25.07
CA SER A 546 -1.71 16.01 26.12
C SER A 546 -2.24 15.55 27.48
N PRO A 547 -1.44 15.62 28.57
CA PRO A 547 -1.95 15.42 29.92
C PRO A 547 -3.12 16.33 30.26
N GLU A 548 -3.13 17.56 29.72
CA GLU A 548 -4.17 18.60 29.92
C GLU A 548 -5.47 18.32 29.15
N THR A 549 -5.50 17.37 28.21
CA THR A 549 -6.70 17.05 27.43
C THR A 549 -7.82 16.47 28.29
N VAL A 550 -8.94 17.17 28.39
CA VAL A 550 -10.16 16.78 29.10
C VAL A 550 -11.24 16.23 28.18
N ILE A 551 -11.36 16.73 26.95
CA ILE A 551 -12.24 16.19 25.90
C ILE A 551 -11.37 15.54 24.82
N LYS A 552 -11.53 14.22 24.63
CA LYS A 552 -10.73 13.43 23.69
C LYS A 552 -11.62 12.76 22.65
N TYR A 553 -11.51 13.21 21.40
CA TYR A 553 -12.15 12.56 20.25
C TYR A 553 -11.26 11.44 19.72
N MET A 554 -11.83 10.28 19.37
CA MET A 554 -11.03 9.17 18.87
C MET A 554 -11.79 8.31 17.85
N THR A 555 -11.07 7.49 17.08
CA THR A 555 -11.72 6.41 16.32
C THR A 555 -12.04 5.22 17.21
N ASP A 556 -13.13 4.50 16.95
CA ASP A 556 -13.56 3.32 17.74
C ASP A 556 -12.41 2.32 18.01
N GLY A 557 -11.64 1.98 16.98
CA GLY A 557 -10.48 1.08 17.09
C GLY A 557 -9.32 1.61 17.96
N MET A 558 -9.29 2.90 18.30
CA MET A 558 -8.35 3.45 19.29
C MET A 558 -8.88 3.29 20.71
N LEU A 559 -10.19 3.50 20.95
CA LEU A 559 -10.78 3.18 22.25
C LEU A 559 -10.66 1.67 22.53
N LEU A 560 -10.92 0.83 21.54
CA LEU A 560 -10.76 -0.63 21.64
C LEU A 560 -9.33 -1.04 22.02
N ARG A 561 -8.32 -0.30 21.55
CA ARG A 561 -6.91 -0.52 21.94
C ARG A 561 -6.62 -0.03 23.36
N GLU A 562 -7.28 1.03 23.81
CA GLU A 562 -7.17 1.48 25.20
C GLU A 562 -7.84 0.48 26.16
N CYS A 563 -8.92 -0.21 25.74
CA CYS A 563 -9.49 -1.35 26.48
C CYS A 563 -8.55 -2.56 26.63
N LEU A 564 -7.58 -2.77 25.73
CA LEU A 564 -6.56 -3.83 25.89
C LEU A 564 -5.63 -3.52 27.08
N ILE A 565 -5.26 -2.25 27.23
CA ILE A 565 -4.32 -1.75 28.24
C ILE A 565 -5.04 -1.56 29.59
N ASP A 566 -6.20 -0.93 29.57
CA ASP A 566 -7.05 -0.61 30.73
C ASP A 566 -8.51 -1.07 30.48
N PRO A 567 -8.85 -2.34 30.79
CA PRO A 567 -10.19 -2.89 30.55
C PRO A 567 -11.33 -2.23 31.34
N ASP A 568 -11.00 -1.58 32.47
CA ASP A 568 -11.98 -0.89 33.33
C ASP A 568 -12.03 0.64 33.03
N LEU A 569 -11.25 1.08 32.03
CA LEU A 569 -11.24 2.42 31.43
C LEU A 569 -11.15 3.56 32.45
N THR A 570 -10.32 3.36 33.47
CA THR A 570 -10.16 4.22 34.66
C THR A 570 -9.90 5.69 34.34
N GLN A 571 -9.28 5.98 33.19
CA GLN A 571 -8.97 7.34 32.72
C GLN A 571 -10.21 8.14 32.29
N TYR A 572 -11.35 7.48 32.05
CA TYR A 572 -12.58 8.08 31.55
C TYR A 572 -13.67 8.14 32.63
N ALA A 573 -14.45 9.22 32.61
CA ALA A 573 -15.66 9.38 33.43
C ALA A 573 -16.93 9.16 32.60
N ILE A 574 -16.94 9.63 31.34
CA ILE A 574 -18.01 9.43 30.38
C ILE A 574 -17.42 8.97 29.05
N ILE A 575 -18.05 7.98 28.42
CA ILE A 575 -17.80 7.61 27.03
C ILE A 575 -19.07 7.82 26.20
N MET A 576 -18.91 8.52 25.09
CA MET A 576 -19.92 8.78 24.07
C MET A 576 -19.56 8.00 22.80
N LEU A 577 -20.33 6.96 22.48
CA LEU A 577 -20.25 6.25 21.20
C LEU A 577 -21.19 6.93 20.21
N ASP A 578 -20.64 7.55 19.17
CA ASP A 578 -21.42 8.37 18.23
C ASP A 578 -21.48 7.80 16.81
N GLU A 579 -22.53 8.19 16.08
CA GLU A 579 -22.95 7.61 14.81
C GLU A 579 -23.06 6.06 14.88
N ALA A 580 -23.55 5.55 16.03
CA ALA A 580 -23.66 4.13 16.39
C ALA A 580 -24.42 3.24 15.37
N HIS A 581 -25.12 3.85 14.41
CA HIS A 581 -25.83 3.21 13.32
C HIS A 581 -24.93 2.83 12.12
N GLU A 582 -23.67 3.27 12.06
CA GLU A 582 -22.70 2.74 11.07
C GLU A 582 -22.32 1.28 11.36
N ARG A 583 -22.55 0.77 12.59
CA ARG A 583 -22.42 -0.65 13.00
C ARG A 583 -21.08 -1.29 12.55
N THR A 584 -19.99 -0.59 12.83
CA THR A 584 -18.62 -1.06 12.52
C THR A 584 -18.24 -2.23 13.44
N ILE A 585 -17.26 -3.05 13.03
CA ILE A 585 -16.76 -4.18 13.84
C ILE A 585 -16.32 -3.69 15.23
N HIS A 586 -15.60 -2.55 15.27
CA HIS A 586 -15.09 -2.00 16.52
C HIS A 586 -16.20 -1.43 17.40
N THR A 587 -17.22 -0.81 16.82
CA THR A 587 -18.39 -0.29 17.57
C THR A 587 -19.16 -1.43 18.24
N ASP A 588 -19.41 -2.52 17.50
CA ASP A 588 -20.15 -3.68 18.00
C ASP A 588 -19.40 -4.44 19.11
N VAL A 589 -18.08 -4.55 19.01
CA VAL A 589 -17.23 -5.09 20.08
C VAL A 589 -17.23 -4.16 21.30
N LEU A 590 -17.13 -2.84 21.08
CA LEU A 590 -17.20 -1.86 22.16
C LEU A 590 -18.54 -1.89 22.91
N PHE A 591 -19.66 -2.17 22.25
CA PHE A 591 -20.95 -2.36 22.94
C PHE A 591 -20.86 -3.49 23.98
N GLY A 592 -20.40 -4.68 23.60
CA GLY A 592 -20.29 -5.83 24.51
C GLY A 592 -19.27 -5.64 25.62
N LEU A 593 -18.15 -4.96 25.34
CA LEU A 593 -17.14 -4.60 26.34
C LEU A 593 -17.68 -3.58 27.34
N LEU A 594 -18.20 -2.45 26.85
CA LEU A 594 -18.68 -1.37 27.70
C LEU A 594 -19.92 -1.78 28.49
N LYS A 595 -20.78 -2.66 27.96
CA LYS A 595 -21.89 -3.26 28.72
C LYS A 595 -21.38 -4.06 29.93
N LYS A 596 -20.33 -4.88 29.77
CA LYS A 596 -19.64 -5.56 30.91
C LYS A 596 -18.95 -4.55 31.86
N THR A 597 -18.27 -3.53 31.35
CA THR A 597 -17.56 -2.53 32.18
C THR A 597 -18.51 -1.65 33.00
N VAL A 598 -19.61 -1.18 32.39
CA VAL A 598 -20.65 -0.35 33.04
C VAL A 598 -21.32 -1.11 34.20
N GLN A 599 -21.58 -2.42 34.05
CA GLN A 599 -22.07 -3.24 35.17
C GLN A 599 -21.11 -3.23 36.36
N LYS A 600 -19.79 -3.42 36.12
CA LYS A 600 -18.76 -3.38 37.18
C LYS A 600 -18.60 -1.99 37.78
N ARG A 601 -18.65 -0.94 36.96
CA ARG A 601 -18.17 0.40 37.27
C ARG A 601 -19.30 1.43 37.26
N GLN A 602 -19.96 1.54 38.41
CA GLN A 602 -21.15 2.37 38.62
C GLN A 602 -20.90 3.89 38.56
N ASP A 603 -19.66 4.36 38.68
CA ASP A 603 -19.30 5.78 38.51
C ASP A 603 -19.14 6.21 37.04
N MET A 604 -18.96 5.24 36.13
CA MET A 604 -18.81 5.47 34.70
C MET A 604 -20.17 5.55 34.00
N LYS A 605 -20.33 6.54 33.10
CA LYS A 605 -21.55 6.72 32.28
C LYS A 605 -21.28 6.46 30.80
N LEU A 606 -22.27 5.89 30.12
CA LEU A 606 -22.25 5.56 28.70
C LEU A 606 -23.35 6.32 27.95
N ILE A 607 -22.98 7.03 26.89
CA ILE A 607 -23.92 7.68 25.98
C ILE A 607 -23.79 7.01 24.61
N VAL A 608 -24.91 6.58 24.04
CA VAL A 608 -24.95 5.99 22.69
C VAL A 608 -25.76 6.93 21.79
N THR A 609 -25.09 7.67 20.93
CA THR A 609 -25.73 8.62 20.00
C THR A 609 -25.97 8.02 18.63
N SER A 610 -27.18 8.24 18.11
CA SER A 610 -27.60 7.78 16.78
C SER A 610 -28.41 8.83 16.03
N ALA A 611 -28.46 8.67 14.70
CA ALA A 611 -29.28 9.47 13.79
C ALA A 611 -30.44 8.66 13.17
N THR A 612 -30.65 7.42 13.61
CA THR A 612 -31.65 6.49 13.04
C THR A 612 -32.67 6.02 14.07
N LEU A 613 -33.88 5.72 13.61
CA LEU A 613 -35.04 5.31 14.43
C LEU A 613 -34.93 3.91 15.10
N ASP A 614 -33.90 3.11 14.82
CA ASP A 614 -33.71 1.77 15.42
C ASP A 614 -33.25 1.80 16.90
N ALA A 615 -33.55 2.88 17.62
CA ALA A 615 -33.18 3.07 19.02
C ALA A 615 -33.82 2.03 19.96
N VAL A 616 -34.91 1.39 19.54
CA VAL A 616 -35.55 0.30 20.29
C VAL A 616 -34.59 -0.88 20.43
N LYS A 617 -33.85 -1.26 19.38
CA LYS A 617 -32.86 -2.34 19.43
C LYS A 617 -31.69 -2.00 20.36
N PHE A 618 -31.20 -0.75 20.31
CA PHE A 618 -30.20 -0.26 21.25
C PHE A 618 -30.71 -0.29 22.70
N SER A 619 -31.96 0.12 22.95
CA SER A 619 -32.56 0.15 24.29
C SER A 619 -32.72 -1.26 24.87
N GLN A 620 -33.33 -2.18 24.11
CA GLN A 620 -33.44 -3.60 24.50
C GLN A 620 -32.07 -4.23 24.79
N TYR A 621 -31.07 -3.93 23.97
CA TYR A 621 -29.71 -4.44 24.19
C TYR A 621 -29.06 -3.83 25.46
N PHE A 622 -29.30 -2.56 25.78
CA PHE A 622 -28.75 -1.88 26.97
C PHE A 622 -29.72 -1.86 28.16
N TYR A 623 -30.36 -2.99 28.48
CA TYR A 623 -31.22 -3.17 29.66
C TYR A 623 -32.43 -2.20 29.72
N GLU A 624 -33.08 -1.97 28.58
CA GLU A 624 -34.18 -1.01 28.40
C GLU A 624 -33.78 0.45 28.71
N ALA A 625 -32.50 0.79 28.44
CA ALA A 625 -31.96 2.13 28.64
C ALA A 625 -32.83 3.23 27.99
N PRO A 626 -33.03 4.37 28.67
CA PRO A 626 -33.94 5.41 28.22
C PRO A 626 -33.45 6.09 26.94
N ILE A 627 -34.43 6.48 26.14
CA ILE A 627 -34.26 7.10 24.83
C ILE A 627 -34.56 8.61 24.95
N PHE A 628 -33.54 9.43 24.74
CA PHE A 628 -33.63 10.89 24.70
C PHE A 628 -33.63 11.37 23.25
N THR A 629 -34.76 11.91 22.78
CA THR A 629 -34.93 12.33 21.39
C THR A 629 -34.78 13.84 21.25
N ILE A 630 -33.72 14.28 20.57
CA ILE A 630 -33.52 15.68 20.19
C ILE A 630 -34.35 15.95 18.92
N PRO A 631 -35.33 16.87 18.95
CA PRO A 631 -36.16 17.17 17.80
C PRO A 631 -35.33 17.82 16.69
N GLY A 632 -35.71 17.48 15.47
CA GLY A 632 -34.98 17.80 14.25
C GLY A 632 -35.00 19.25 13.80
N ARG A 633 -34.32 19.45 12.67
CA ARG A 633 -34.48 20.63 11.80
C ARG A 633 -34.69 20.29 10.34
N THR A 634 -34.92 19.01 10.00
CA THR A 634 -35.33 18.66 8.63
C THR A 634 -36.63 19.35 8.25
N TYR A 635 -36.57 20.11 7.16
CA TYR A 635 -37.74 20.47 6.37
C TYR A 635 -38.28 19.21 5.66
N PRO A 636 -39.57 19.19 5.29
CA PRO A 636 -40.14 18.06 4.57
C PRO A 636 -39.42 17.82 3.23
N VAL A 637 -39.25 16.54 2.89
CA VAL A 637 -38.68 16.09 1.62
C VAL A 637 -39.74 15.27 0.88
N GLU A 638 -40.09 15.69 -0.32
CA GLU A 638 -40.95 14.92 -1.22
C GLU A 638 -40.16 13.72 -1.76
N ILE A 639 -40.75 12.52 -1.73
CA ILE A 639 -40.11 11.28 -2.19
C ILE A 639 -40.83 10.80 -3.44
N LEU A 640 -40.12 10.81 -4.56
CA LEU A 640 -40.59 10.31 -5.85
C LEU A 640 -39.91 8.97 -6.15
N TYR A 641 -40.64 8.04 -6.73
CA TYR A 641 -40.16 6.72 -7.17
C TYR A 641 -40.38 6.57 -8.67
N THR A 642 -39.54 5.80 -9.36
CA THR A 642 -39.85 5.37 -10.73
C THR A 642 -41.03 4.40 -10.75
N LYS A 643 -41.79 4.40 -11.85
CA LYS A 643 -42.91 3.46 -12.05
C LYS A 643 -42.40 2.05 -12.35
N GLU A 644 -41.30 1.96 -13.08
CA GLU A 644 -40.66 0.74 -13.57
C GLU A 644 -39.19 0.69 -13.09
N PRO A 645 -38.56 -0.49 -13.00
CA PRO A 645 -37.17 -0.62 -12.59
C PRO A 645 -36.21 -0.27 -13.74
N GLU A 646 -35.37 0.74 -13.54
CA GLU A 646 -34.36 1.17 -14.52
C GLU A 646 -33.20 0.18 -14.59
N THR A 647 -32.89 -0.35 -15.78
CA THR A 647 -31.80 -1.33 -15.98
C THR A 647 -30.42 -0.67 -15.97
N ASP A 648 -30.29 0.53 -16.56
CA ASP A 648 -29.11 1.38 -16.45
C ASP A 648 -29.36 2.57 -15.53
N TYR A 649 -29.21 2.33 -14.22
CA TYR A 649 -29.34 3.37 -13.21
C TYR A 649 -28.35 4.54 -13.36
N LEU A 650 -27.24 4.37 -14.11
CA LEU A 650 -26.24 5.42 -14.30
C LEU A 650 -26.76 6.47 -15.29
N ASP A 651 -27.27 6.05 -16.45
CA ASP A 651 -27.84 6.99 -17.41
C ASP A 651 -29.17 7.58 -16.92
N ALA A 652 -30.02 6.76 -16.29
CA ALA A 652 -31.25 7.26 -15.64
C ALA A 652 -30.94 8.34 -14.57
N SER A 653 -29.83 8.21 -13.83
CA SER A 653 -29.36 9.26 -12.90
C SER A 653 -28.97 10.53 -13.64
N LEU A 654 -28.24 10.43 -14.74
CA LEU A 654 -27.81 11.57 -15.55
C LEU A 654 -28.99 12.28 -16.22
N ILE A 655 -29.95 11.54 -16.77
CA ILE A 655 -31.19 12.09 -17.35
C ILE A 655 -31.98 12.84 -16.27
N THR A 656 -32.14 12.23 -15.09
CA THR A 656 -32.83 12.86 -13.94
C THR A 656 -32.15 14.15 -13.49
N VAL A 657 -30.81 14.20 -13.43
CA VAL A 657 -30.04 15.42 -13.11
C VAL A 657 -30.30 16.53 -14.13
N MET A 658 -30.29 16.20 -15.43
CA MET A 658 -30.54 17.17 -16.50
C MET A 658 -31.98 17.69 -16.47
N GLN A 659 -32.96 16.82 -16.22
CA GLN A 659 -34.36 17.23 -16.04
C GLN A 659 -34.52 18.19 -14.86
N ILE A 660 -33.99 17.84 -13.68
CA ILE A 660 -34.02 18.72 -12.49
C ILE A 660 -33.34 20.07 -12.79
N HIS A 661 -32.20 20.06 -13.49
CA HIS A 661 -31.49 21.29 -13.82
C HIS A 661 -32.33 22.24 -14.69
N LEU A 662 -33.07 21.71 -15.65
CA LEU A 662 -33.89 22.46 -16.63
C LEU A 662 -35.30 22.83 -16.13
N THR A 663 -35.97 21.98 -15.34
CA THR A 663 -37.40 22.17 -15.00
C THR A 663 -37.68 22.52 -13.54
N GLU A 664 -36.77 22.26 -12.61
CA GLU A 664 -36.99 22.50 -11.17
C GLU A 664 -36.37 23.84 -10.70
N PRO A 665 -36.93 24.49 -9.66
CA PRO A 665 -36.38 25.73 -9.08
C PRO A 665 -34.89 25.67 -8.67
N PRO A 666 -34.26 26.83 -8.36
CA PRO A 666 -32.86 26.88 -7.93
C PRO A 666 -32.59 26.10 -6.65
N GLY A 667 -31.55 25.26 -6.68
CA GLY A 667 -31.07 24.46 -5.55
C GLY A 667 -30.10 23.39 -6.04
N ASP A 668 -29.10 23.06 -5.22
CA ASP A 668 -28.03 22.13 -5.62
C ASP A 668 -28.50 20.67 -5.59
N ILE A 669 -27.87 19.85 -6.42
CA ILE A 669 -28.21 18.44 -6.64
C ILE A 669 -27.13 17.54 -6.04
N LEU A 670 -27.53 16.51 -5.29
CA LEU A 670 -26.65 15.45 -4.79
C LEU A 670 -27.03 14.11 -5.43
N VAL A 671 -26.10 13.51 -6.16
CA VAL A 671 -26.25 12.20 -6.84
C VAL A 671 -25.43 11.16 -6.11
N PHE A 672 -26.03 10.00 -5.79
CA PHE A 672 -25.32 8.87 -5.19
C PHE A 672 -24.91 7.83 -6.25
N LEU A 673 -23.61 7.63 -6.47
CA LEU A 673 -23.06 6.57 -7.34
C LEU A 673 -22.13 5.63 -6.55
N THR A 674 -21.83 4.44 -7.09
CA THR A 674 -21.24 3.38 -6.25
C THR A 674 -19.72 3.44 -6.12
N GLY A 675 -19.01 4.03 -7.09
CA GLY A 675 -17.54 4.08 -7.08
C GLY A 675 -16.91 5.11 -8.02
N GLN A 676 -15.59 5.26 -7.92
CA GLN A 676 -14.81 6.29 -8.62
C GLN A 676 -14.98 6.27 -10.15
N GLU A 677 -15.03 5.08 -10.77
CA GLU A 677 -15.11 4.98 -12.24
C GLU A 677 -16.46 5.48 -12.77
N GLU A 678 -17.57 5.05 -12.16
CA GLU A 678 -18.92 5.58 -12.46
C GLU A 678 -18.97 7.10 -12.27
N ILE A 679 -18.35 7.64 -11.22
CA ILE A 679 -18.34 9.09 -10.95
C ILE A 679 -17.52 9.85 -12.00
N ASP A 680 -16.31 9.40 -12.32
CA ASP A 680 -15.46 10.03 -13.36
C ASP A 680 -16.15 9.99 -14.73
N THR A 681 -16.83 8.90 -15.09
CA THR A 681 -17.60 8.78 -16.34
C THR A 681 -18.90 9.58 -16.31
N ALA A 682 -19.61 9.63 -15.18
CA ALA A 682 -20.82 10.45 -15.03
C ALA A 682 -20.49 11.95 -15.19
N CYS A 683 -19.40 12.43 -14.60
CA CYS A 683 -18.95 13.81 -14.78
C CYS A 683 -18.57 14.13 -16.25
N GLU A 684 -17.97 13.17 -16.95
CA GLU A 684 -17.59 13.28 -18.37
C GLU A 684 -18.84 13.42 -19.27
N ILE A 685 -19.79 12.47 -19.18
CA ILE A 685 -21.04 12.48 -19.96
C ILE A 685 -21.91 13.69 -19.62
N LEU A 686 -21.99 14.08 -18.34
CA LEU A 686 -22.78 15.25 -17.92
C LEU A 686 -22.20 16.55 -18.48
N TYR A 687 -20.87 16.68 -18.54
CA TYR A 687 -20.20 17.84 -19.13
C TYR A 687 -20.39 17.90 -20.65
N GLU A 688 -20.28 16.77 -21.35
CA GLU A 688 -20.56 16.67 -22.79
C GLU A 688 -22.02 17.04 -23.11
N ARG A 689 -22.98 16.52 -22.33
CA ARG A 689 -24.41 16.89 -22.47
C ARG A 689 -24.64 18.39 -22.24
N MET A 690 -24.07 18.98 -21.19
CA MET A 690 -24.14 20.44 -20.98
C MET A 690 -23.50 21.24 -22.12
N LYS A 691 -22.35 20.79 -22.66
CA LYS A 691 -21.68 21.44 -23.80
C LYS A 691 -22.53 21.40 -25.07
N SER A 692 -23.36 20.36 -25.24
CA SER A 692 -24.27 20.22 -26.39
C SER A 692 -25.55 21.07 -26.31
N LEU A 693 -25.95 21.52 -25.11
CA LEU A 693 -27.18 22.29 -24.87
C LEU A 693 -27.06 23.81 -25.14
N GLY A 694 -25.85 24.31 -25.38
CA GLY A 694 -25.62 25.72 -25.74
C GLY A 694 -25.70 26.72 -24.57
N PRO A 695 -25.59 28.03 -24.87
CA PRO A 695 -25.44 29.08 -23.86
C PRO A 695 -26.75 29.53 -23.20
N ASP A 696 -27.91 29.09 -23.69
CA ASP A 696 -29.24 29.47 -23.17
C ASP A 696 -29.62 28.72 -21.88
N VAL A 697 -28.82 27.72 -21.48
CA VAL A 697 -29.01 26.94 -20.25
C VAL A 697 -28.10 27.46 -19.13
N PRO A 698 -28.60 27.62 -17.89
CA PRO A 698 -27.79 28.01 -16.73
C PRO A 698 -26.53 27.14 -16.51
N GLU A 699 -25.48 27.71 -15.92
CA GLU A 699 -24.22 26.98 -15.72
C GLU A 699 -24.38 25.84 -14.69
N LEU A 700 -23.86 24.65 -15.02
CA LEU A 700 -23.88 23.46 -14.17
C LEU A 700 -22.47 23.12 -13.66
N ILE A 701 -22.23 23.35 -12.37
CA ILE A 701 -20.92 23.13 -11.74
C ILE A 701 -20.85 21.70 -11.22
N ILE A 702 -20.14 20.84 -11.95
CA ILE A 702 -20.02 19.40 -11.69
C ILE A 702 -18.84 19.13 -10.75
N LEU A 703 -19.09 18.53 -9.57
CA LEU A 703 -18.07 18.20 -8.57
C LEU A 703 -18.12 16.71 -8.14
N PRO A 704 -17.08 15.90 -8.43
CA PRO A 704 -17.00 14.51 -7.98
C PRO A 704 -16.57 14.40 -6.50
N VAL A 705 -17.07 13.39 -5.77
CA VAL A 705 -16.68 13.13 -4.36
C VAL A 705 -16.52 11.64 -4.07
N TYR A 706 -15.28 11.23 -3.84
CA TYR A 706 -14.93 9.87 -3.41
C TYR A 706 -13.72 9.88 -2.47
N SER A 707 -13.53 8.79 -1.72
CA SER A 707 -12.55 8.69 -0.62
C SER A 707 -11.09 8.89 -1.04
N ALA A 708 -10.75 8.58 -2.30
CA ALA A 708 -9.41 8.76 -2.87
C ALA A 708 -9.14 10.18 -3.43
N LEU A 709 -10.14 11.07 -3.42
CA LEU A 709 -10.00 12.43 -3.97
C LEU A 709 -9.11 13.32 -3.07
N PRO A 710 -8.24 14.20 -3.64
CA PRO A 710 -7.45 15.13 -2.84
C PRO A 710 -8.31 16.04 -1.95
N SER A 711 -7.85 16.28 -0.71
CA SER A 711 -8.63 17.00 0.32
C SER A 711 -8.99 18.45 -0.05
N GLU A 712 -8.16 19.12 -0.85
CA GLU A 712 -8.44 20.46 -1.37
C GLU A 712 -9.70 20.47 -2.25
N MET A 713 -9.91 19.39 -3.00
CA MET A 713 -11.07 19.19 -3.87
C MET A 713 -12.30 18.70 -3.13
N GLN A 714 -12.11 17.86 -2.09
CA GLN A 714 -13.16 17.57 -1.11
C GLN A 714 -13.62 18.82 -0.34
N THR A 715 -12.84 19.91 -0.33
CA THR A 715 -13.25 21.18 0.31
C THR A 715 -14.13 22.04 -0.60
N ARG A 716 -13.90 22.01 -1.93
CA ARG A 716 -14.69 22.81 -2.90
C ARG A 716 -16.19 22.53 -2.91
N ILE A 717 -16.63 21.37 -2.40
CA ILE A 717 -18.05 21.02 -2.34
C ILE A 717 -18.85 21.89 -1.36
N PHE A 718 -18.16 22.46 -0.35
CA PHE A 718 -18.74 23.36 0.64
C PHE A 718 -18.82 24.82 0.16
N ASP A 719 -18.16 25.16 -0.95
CA ASP A 719 -18.28 26.49 -1.55
C ASP A 719 -19.71 26.66 -2.14
N PRO A 720 -20.35 27.82 -1.97
CA PRO A 720 -21.67 28.09 -2.54
C PRO A 720 -21.59 28.27 -4.06
N ALA A 721 -22.64 27.88 -4.78
CA ALA A 721 -22.75 28.14 -6.21
C ALA A 721 -22.81 29.67 -6.50
N PRO A 722 -22.12 30.18 -7.52
CA PRO A 722 -22.32 31.53 -8.04
C PRO A 722 -23.80 31.83 -8.38
N PRO A 723 -24.30 33.06 -8.18
CA PRO A 723 -25.68 33.41 -8.52
C PRO A 723 -26.01 33.11 -9.98
N GLY A 724 -27.10 32.39 -10.23
CA GLY A 724 -27.53 31.95 -11.57
C GLY A 724 -26.92 30.62 -12.05
N SER A 725 -26.01 30.00 -11.29
CA SER A 725 -25.51 28.64 -11.56
C SER A 725 -26.10 27.61 -10.59
N ARG A 726 -25.99 26.33 -10.92
CA ARG A 726 -26.39 25.20 -10.06
C ARG A 726 -25.21 24.25 -9.84
N LYS A 727 -24.98 23.77 -8.62
CA LYS A 727 -23.94 22.77 -8.34
C LYS A 727 -24.53 21.36 -8.36
N VAL A 728 -23.86 20.43 -9.06
CA VAL A 728 -24.12 18.99 -9.01
C VAL A 728 -22.96 18.32 -8.30
N VAL A 729 -23.23 17.71 -7.16
CA VAL A 729 -22.27 16.90 -6.41
C VAL A 729 -22.54 15.43 -6.70
N ILE A 730 -21.59 14.74 -7.34
CA ILE A 730 -21.70 13.31 -7.65
C ILE A 730 -20.81 12.54 -6.67
N ALA A 731 -21.43 11.83 -5.72
CA ALA A 731 -20.77 11.32 -4.53
C ALA A 731 -20.98 9.81 -4.31
N THR A 732 -20.04 9.18 -3.59
CA THR A 732 -20.30 7.86 -2.98
C THR A 732 -21.06 8.00 -1.64
N ASN A 733 -21.25 6.88 -0.94
CA ASN A 733 -21.72 6.82 0.45
C ASN A 733 -20.92 7.68 1.45
N ILE A 734 -19.80 8.30 1.06
CA ILE A 734 -19.12 9.33 1.85
C ILE A 734 -20.05 10.50 2.21
N ALA A 735 -21.00 10.84 1.34
CA ALA A 735 -22.00 11.90 1.58
C ALA A 735 -23.21 11.45 2.43
N GLU A 736 -23.38 10.14 2.67
CA GLU A 736 -24.59 9.53 3.23
C GLU A 736 -24.81 9.80 4.73
N THR A 737 -23.71 9.92 5.50
CA THR A 737 -23.72 10.17 6.95
C THR A 737 -22.95 11.45 7.30
N SER A 738 -21.62 11.43 7.18
CA SER A 738 -20.71 12.37 7.87
C SER A 738 -20.43 13.71 7.18
N LEU A 739 -20.92 13.95 5.96
CA LEU A 739 -20.73 15.23 5.25
C LEU A 739 -22.00 16.10 5.29
N THR A 740 -21.85 17.36 5.66
CA THR A 740 -22.89 18.41 5.59
C THR A 740 -22.57 19.38 4.46
N ILE A 741 -23.14 19.11 3.28
CA ILE A 741 -23.10 20.03 2.14
C ILE A 741 -24.30 20.97 2.26
N ASP A 742 -24.03 22.26 2.46
CA ASP A 742 -25.06 23.31 2.43
C ASP A 742 -25.59 23.49 1.00
N GLY A 743 -26.89 23.80 0.87
CA GLY A 743 -27.50 24.18 -0.42
C GLY A 743 -28.05 23.03 -1.26
N ILE A 744 -27.94 21.77 -0.82
CA ILE A 744 -28.60 20.63 -1.46
C ILE A 744 -30.12 20.72 -1.23
N TYR A 745 -30.90 20.78 -2.31
CA TYR A 745 -32.36 20.71 -2.31
C TYR A 745 -32.88 19.46 -3.04
N TYR A 746 -32.06 18.89 -3.93
CA TYR A 746 -32.44 17.76 -4.79
C TYR A 746 -31.49 16.58 -4.54
N VAL A 747 -32.05 15.39 -4.33
CA VAL A 747 -31.29 14.14 -4.21
C VAL A 747 -31.71 13.17 -5.30
N VAL A 748 -30.74 12.56 -5.97
CA VAL A 748 -30.94 11.45 -6.91
C VAL A 748 -30.29 10.21 -6.32
N ASP A 749 -31.11 9.20 -6.00
CA ASP A 749 -30.69 7.95 -5.37
C ASP A 749 -31.05 6.74 -6.26
N PRO A 750 -30.08 6.11 -6.93
CA PRO A 750 -30.29 4.88 -7.68
C PRO A 750 -30.40 3.63 -6.77
N GLY A 751 -30.22 3.76 -5.45
CA GLY A 751 -30.47 2.65 -4.52
C GLY A 751 -29.32 1.65 -4.38
N PHE A 752 -28.11 1.97 -4.87
CA PHE A 752 -26.94 1.08 -4.83
C PHE A 752 -25.78 1.59 -3.96
N VAL A 753 -24.91 0.66 -3.57
CA VAL A 753 -23.66 0.90 -2.84
C VAL A 753 -22.66 -0.25 -3.08
N LYS A 754 -21.36 0.06 -3.20
CA LYS A 754 -20.29 -0.95 -3.19
C LYS A 754 -19.91 -1.28 -1.76
N GLN A 755 -19.96 -2.56 -1.39
CA GLN A 755 -19.67 -3.05 -0.05
C GLN A 755 -18.57 -4.12 -0.08
N LYS A 756 -17.75 -4.15 0.97
CA LYS A 756 -16.74 -5.19 1.17
C LYS A 756 -17.44 -6.43 1.74
N VAL A 757 -17.15 -7.59 1.15
CA VAL A 757 -17.74 -8.89 1.50
C VAL A 757 -16.61 -9.91 1.59
N TYR A 758 -16.39 -10.43 2.79
CA TYR A 758 -15.47 -11.55 3.02
C TYR A 758 -16.17 -12.89 2.77
N ASN A 759 -15.56 -13.74 1.95
CA ASN A 759 -15.97 -15.13 1.79
C ASN A 759 -15.08 -16.04 2.65
N SER A 760 -15.61 -16.59 3.75
CA SER A 760 -14.86 -17.48 4.65
C SER A 760 -14.29 -18.72 3.96
N LYS A 761 -14.94 -19.23 2.90
CA LYS A 761 -14.53 -20.46 2.23
C LYS A 761 -13.33 -20.28 1.31
N THR A 762 -13.25 -19.14 0.60
CA THR A 762 -12.12 -18.83 -0.28
C THR A 762 -11.07 -17.93 0.37
N GLY A 763 -11.38 -17.36 1.53
CA GLY A 763 -10.55 -16.36 2.19
C GLY A 763 -10.45 -15.01 1.46
N ILE A 764 -11.21 -14.81 0.37
CA ILE A 764 -11.13 -13.60 -0.46
C ILE A 764 -12.08 -12.52 0.06
N ASP A 765 -11.55 -11.29 0.14
CA ASP A 765 -12.32 -10.06 0.32
C ASP A 765 -12.74 -9.49 -1.05
N GLN A 766 -14.05 -9.46 -1.33
CA GLN A 766 -14.61 -8.98 -2.59
C GLN A 766 -15.33 -7.63 -2.41
N LEU A 767 -15.31 -6.78 -3.45
CA LEU A 767 -16.06 -5.51 -3.48
C LEU A 767 -17.26 -5.64 -4.42
N VAL A 768 -18.44 -5.87 -3.85
CA VAL A 768 -19.67 -6.21 -4.59
C VAL A 768 -20.62 -5.02 -4.63
N VAL A 769 -21.29 -4.79 -5.76
CA VAL A 769 -22.41 -3.85 -5.87
C VAL A 769 -23.64 -4.47 -5.22
N THR A 770 -24.22 -3.78 -4.26
CA THR A 770 -25.36 -4.25 -3.46
C THR A 770 -26.46 -3.19 -3.42
N PRO A 771 -27.74 -3.59 -3.37
CA PRO A 771 -28.83 -2.67 -3.02
C PRO A 771 -28.65 -2.10 -1.60
N ILE A 772 -29.06 -0.86 -1.38
CA ILE A 772 -29.04 -0.22 -0.06
C ILE A 772 -30.16 -0.73 0.85
N SER A 773 -30.02 -0.49 2.16
CA SER A 773 -31.14 -0.65 3.09
C SER A 773 -32.09 0.56 3.09
N GLN A 774 -33.33 0.34 3.54
CA GLN A 774 -34.32 1.40 3.76
C GLN A 774 -33.81 2.47 4.73
N ALA A 775 -32.95 2.12 5.70
CA ALA A 775 -32.29 3.07 6.59
C ALA A 775 -31.36 4.02 5.82
N GLN A 776 -30.50 3.50 4.93
CA GLN A 776 -29.64 4.33 4.07
C GLN A 776 -30.47 5.20 3.12
N ALA A 777 -31.50 4.63 2.48
CA ALA A 777 -32.41 5.36 1.59
C ALA A 777 -33.10 6.54 2.29
N LYS A 778 -33.39 6.43 3.60
CA LYS A 778 -33.89 7.55 4.43
C LYS A 778 -32.79 8.58 4.72
N GLN A 779 -31.57 8.15 5.03
CA GLN A 779 -30.43 9.06 5.27
C GLN A 779 -29.99 9.84 4.01
N ARG A 780 -30.08 9.21 2.83
CA ARG A 780 -29.88 9.84 1.51
C ARG A 780 -30.94 10.89 1.24
N ALA A 781 -32.23 10.55 1.35
CA ALA A 781 -33.33 11.50 1.19
C ALA A 781 -33.22 12.68 2.17
N GLY A 782 -32.86 12.41 3.43
CA GLY A 782 -32.64 13.42 4.47
C GLY A 782 -31.49 14.40 4.20
N ARG A 783 -30.70 14.23 3.12
CA ARG A 783 -29.72 15.24 2.69
C ARG A 783 -30.38 16.48 2.09
N ALA A 784 -31.52 16.32 1.40
CA ALA A 784 -32.27 17.43 0.79
C ALA A 784 -32.93 18.34 1.84
N GLY A 785 -33.51 17.77 2.90
CA GLY A 785 -34.29 18.51 3.89
C GLY A 785 -33.48 19.39 4.86
N ARG A 786 -32.17 19.57 4.64
CA ARG A 786 -31.26 20.22 5.60
C ARG A 786 -31.25 21.75 5.55
N THR A 787 -31.44 22.34 4.37
CA THR A 787 -31.38 23.80 4.17
C THR A 787 -32.77 24.40 3.94
N GLY A 788 -33.67 23.65 3.30
CA GLY A 788 -35.07 24.00 3.07
C GLY A 788 -35.85 22.77 2.63
N PRO A 789 -37.15 22.91 2.29
CA PRO A 789 -37.94 21.82 1.71
C PRO A 789 -37.33 21.36 0.39
N GLY A 790 -37.27 20.04 0.15
CA GLY A 790 -36.55 19.47 -0.99
C GLY A 790 -37.22 18.26 -1.62
N LYS A 791 -36.59 17.69 -2.65
CA LYS A 791 -37.09 16.51 -3.39
C LYS A 791 -36.04 15.40 -3.44
N CYS A 792 -36.48 14.15 -3.33
CA CYS A 792 -35.66 12.94 -3.46
C CYS A 792 -36.25 12.04 -4.55
N TYR A 793 -35.52 11.89 -5.66
CA TYR A 793 -35.86 11.04 -6.79
C TYR A 793 -35.17 9.69 -6.60
N ARG A 794 -35.96 8.63 -6.44
CA ARG A 794 -35.49 7.25 -6.27
C ARG A 794 -35.68 6.49 -7.58
N LEU A 795 -34.59 5.98 -8.15
CA LEU A 795 -34.62 5.30 -9.46
C LEU A 795 -34.98 3.81 -9.32
N TYR A 796 -35.89 3.53 -8.39
CA TYR A 796 -36.39 2.22 -8.05
C TYR A 796 -37.86 2.34 -7.61
N THR A 797 -38.65 1.30 -7.88
CA THR A 797 -40.08 1.32 -7.57
C THR A 797 -40.32 1.31 -6.06
N GLU A 798 -41.46 1.85 -5.62
CA GLU A 798 -41.85 1.78 -4.21
C GLU A 798 -41.99 0.32 -3.73
N ARG A 799 -42.39 -0.59 -4.63
CA ARG A 799 -42.44 -2.02 -4.33
C ARG A 799 -41.05 -2.57 -4.04
N ALA A 800 -40.04 -2.28 -4.86
CA ALA A 800 -38.67 -2.72 -4.61
C ALA A 800 -38.12 -2.17 -3.27
N TYR A 801 -38.46 -0.92 -2.94
CA TYR A 801 -38.11 -0.31 -1.64
C TYR A 801 -38.72 -1.06 -0.43
N ARG A 802 -39.96 -1.55 -0.53
CA ARG A 802 -40.64 -2.30 0.55
C ARG A 802 -40.24 -3.79 0.57
N ASP A 803 -40.28 -4.44 -0.59
CA ASP A 803 -40.22 -5.89 -0.74
C ASP A 803 -38.78 -6.40 -0.95
N GLU A 804 -37.94 -5.73 -1.73
CA GLU A 804 -36.58 -6.20 -2.07
C GLU A 804 -35.49 -5.65 -1.13
N MET A 805 -35.59 -4.39 -0.69
CA MET A 805 -34.60 -3.81 0.23
C MET A 805 -34.70 -4.38 1.65
N LEU A 806 -33.54 -4.42 2.34
CA LEU A 806 -33.44 -4.70 3.78
C LEU A 806 -33.89 -3.48 4.59
N THR A 807 -34.44 -3.69 5.79
CA THR A 807 -34.91 -2.60 6.67
C THR A 807 -33.74 -1.77 7.23
N THR A 808 -32.69 -2.45 7.69
CA THR A 808 -31.46 -1.88 8.25
C THR A 808 -30.23 -2.42 7.51
N ASN A 809 -29.06 -1.82 7.74
CA ASN A 809 -27.81 -2.38 7.26
C ASN A 809 -27.48 -3.68 7.99
N VAL A 810 -26.96 -4.67 7.26
CA VAL A 810 -26.26 -5.80 7.87
C VAL A 810 -25.00 -5.25 8.57
N PRO A 811 -24.71 -5.59 9.83
CA PRO A 811 -23.52 -5.13 10.53
C PRO A 811 -22.21 -5.47 9.80
N GLU A 812 -21.13 -4.73 10.09
CA GLU A 812 -19.82 -5.01 9.50
C GLU A 812 -19.23 -6.33 10.03
N ILE A 813 -19.41 -6.62 11.32
CA ILE A 813 -18.93 -7.84 12.00
C ILE A 813 -19.43 -9.16 11.37
N GLN A 814 -20.54 -9.12 10.63
CA GLN A 814 -21.06 -10.29 9.92
C GLN A 814 -20.42 -10.50 8.53
N ARG A 815 -19.66 -9.55 7.99
CA ARG A 815 -19.33 -9.49 6.54
C ARG A 815 -17.85 -9.29 6.22
N THR A 816 -16.99 -9.38 7.22
CA THR A 816 -15.54 -9.11 7.13
C THR A 816 -14.73 -10.20 7.84
N ASN A 817 -13.46 -10.40 7.47
CA ASN A 817 -12.55 -11.28 8.22
C ASN A 817 -12.43 -10.82 9.70
N LEU A 818 -12.63 -11.76 10.63
CA LEU A 818 -12.63 -11.50 12.07
C LEU A 818 -11.30 -11.80 12.78
N ALA A 819 -10.27 -12.29 12.10
CA ALA A 819 -9.01 -12.74 12.73
C ALA A 819 -8.34 -11.67 13.62
N SER A 820 -8.32 -10.41 13.20
CA SER A 820 -7.80 -9.29 14.02
C SER A 820 -8.68 -8.99 15.26
N THR A 821 -9.99 -9.21 15.14
CA THR A 821 -10.97 -8.97 16.21
C THR A 821 -10.98 -10.10 17.22
N VAL A 822 -10.95 -11.37 16.77
CA VAL A 822 -10.80 -12.55 17.62
C VAL A 822 -9.49 -12.51 18.40
N LEU A 823 -8.38 -12.12 17.76
CA LEU A 823 -7.09 -11.91 18.42
C LEU A 823 -7.19 -10.85 19.54
N SER A 824 -7.89 -9.74 19.27
CA SER A 824 -8.09 -8.66 20.25
C SER A 824 -8.97 -9.12 21.43
N LEU A 825 -10.08 -9.82 21.17
CA LEU A 825 -10.97 -10.36 22.21
C LEU A 825 -10.25 -11.38 23.11
N LYS A 826 -9.50 -12.31 22.52
CA LYS A 826 -8.65 -13.27 23.26
C LYS A 826 -7.57 -12.56 24.09
N ALA A 827 -7.00 -11.46 23.60
CA ALA A 827 -6.03 -10.66 24.34
C ALA A 827 -6.64 -9.88 25.52
N MET A 828 -7.95 -9.57 25.47
CA MET A 828 -8.71 -9.04 26.62
C MET A 828 -9.06 -10.12 27.66
N GLY A 829 -8.77 -11.40 27.39
CA GLY A 829 -9.13 -12.52 28.24
C GLY A 829 -10.54 -13.09 28.01
N ILE A 830 -11.20 -12.72 26.90
CA ILE A 830 -12.50 -13.28 26.51
C ILE A 830 -12.25 -14.58 25.75
N ASN A 831 -12.66 -15.69 26.36
CA ASN A 831 -12.50 -17.04 25.83
C ASN A 831 -13.78 -17.61 25.24
N ASP A 832 -14.94 -17.31 25.84
CA ASP A 832 -16.25 -17.71 25.33
C ASP A 832 -16.73 -16.69 24.28
N LEU A 833 -16.43 -16.97 23.01
CA LEU A 833 -16.79 -16.11 21.87
C LEU A 833 -18.27 -16.31 21.44
N LEU A 834 -18.88 -17.44 21.80
CA LEU A 834 -20.29 -17.76 21.50
C LEU A 834 -21.26 -17.16 22.54
N SER A 835 -20.82 -17.01 23.79
CA SER A 835 -21.58 -16.32 24.85
C SER A 835 -21.13 -14.87 25.05
N PHE A 836 -20.21 -14.35 24.25
CA PHE A 836 -19.97 -12.90 24.22
C PHE A 836 -21.22 -12.18 23.69
N ASP A 837 -21.58 -11.09 24.36
CA ASP A 837 -22.87 -10.42 24.21
C ASP A 837 -22.85 -9.44 23.02
N PHE A 838 -22.70 -9.98 21.80
CA PHE A 838 -22.85 -9.21 20.57
C PHE A 838 -24.32 -8.81 20.34
N MET A 839 -24.57 -7.56 19.93
CA MET A 839 -25.91 -7.10 19.54
C MET A 839 -26.47 -7.85 18.32
N ASP A 840 -25.59 -8.20 17.38
CA ASP A 840 -25.82 -9.12 16.28
C ASP A 840 -24.58 -10.02 16.16
N ALA A 841 -24.71 -11.31 16.44
CA ALA A 841 -23.57 -12.21 16.44
C ALA A 841 -23.03 -12.46 15.02
N PRO A 842 -21.70 -12.63 14.85
CA PRO A 842 -21.11 -13.10 13.60
C PRO A 842 -21.46 -14.57 13.30
N PRO A 843 -21.32 -15.04 12.04
CA PRO A 843 -21.43 -16.45 11.72
C PRO A 843 -20.38 -17.29 12.45
N MET A 844 -20.78 -18.50 12.86
CA MET A 844 -19.87 -19.47 13.47
C MET A 844 -18.77 -19.91 12.49
N GLU A 845 -19.09 -20.03 11.20
CA GLU A 845 -18.12 -20.28 10.13
C GLU A 845 -16.98 -19.25 10.13
N THR A 846 -17.31 -17.95 10.08
CA THR A 846 -16.31 -16.87 10.06
C THR A 846 -15.50 -16.81 11.36
N LEU A 847 -16.07 -17.18 12.52
CA LEU A 847 -15.33 -17.32 13.78
C LEU A 847 -14.38 -18.53 13.75
N ILE A 848 -14.81 -19.68 13.21
CA ILE A 848 -13.99 -20.89 13.11
C ILE A 848 -12.80 -20.66 12.17
N THR A 849 -13.03 -20.14 10.95
CA THR A 849 -11.96 -19.79 10.01
C THR A 849 -10.99 -18.76 10.58
N ALA A 850 -11.48 -17.79 11.37
CA ALA A 850 -10.62 -16.82 12.06
C ALA A 850 -9.77 -17.47 13.16
N MET A 851 -10.29 -18.42 13.94
CA MET A 851 -9.50 -19.16 14.94
C MET A 851 -8.49 -20.10 14.29
N GLU A 852 -8.86 -20.79 13.21
CA GLU A 852 -7.96 -21.61 12.39
C GLU A 852 -6.81 -20.77 11.79
N GLN A 853 -7.11 -19.57 11.26
CA GLN A 853 -6.08 -18.64 10.78
C GLN A 853 -5.14 -18.20 11.91
N LEU A 854 -5.64 -17.96 13.12
CA LEU A 854 -4.79 -17.58 14.27
C LEU A 854 -3.97 -18.76 14.83
N TYR A 855 -4.49 -19.98 14.81
CA TYR A 855 -3.76 -21.19 15.20
C TYR A 855 -2.64 -21.51 14.20
N THR A 856 -2.93 -21.52 12.89
CA THR A 856 -1.89 -21.73 11.85
C THR A 856 -0.81 -20.63 11.85
N LEU A 857 -1.15 -19.40 12.29
CA LEU A 857 -0.15 -18.35 12.55
C LEU A 857 0.69 -18.57 13.82
N GLY A 858 0.33 -19.50 14.72
CA GLY A 858 0.96 -19.71 16.02
C GLY A 858 0.55 -18.67 17.09
N ALA A 859 -0.53 -17.92 16.84
CA ALA A 859 -1.10 -16.97 17.79
C ALA A 859 -1.97 -17.67 18.85
N LEU A 860 -2.65 -18.75 18.48
CA LEU A 860 -3.35 -19.66 19.39
C LEU A 860 -2.60 -20.98 19.55
N ASP A 861 -2.80 -21.64 20.69
CA ASP A 861 -2.34 -23.00 20.99
C ASP A 861 -3.40 -24.06 20.67
N ASP A 862 -3.06 -25.34 20.87
CA ASP A 862 -3.91 -26.52 20.76
C ASP A 862 -5.17 -26.47 21.66
N GLU A 863 -5.20 -25.56 22.63
CA GLU A 863 -6.30 -25.29 23.54
C GLU A 863 -7.15 -24.07 23.15
N GLY A 864 -6.80 -23.36 22.08
CA GLY A 864 -7.49 -22.14 21.65
C GLY A 864 -7.32 -20.95 22.61
N LEU A 865 -6.26 -20.97 23.45
CA LEU A 865 -5.80 -19.87 24.29
C LEU A 865 -4.68 -19.08 23.59
N LEU A 866 -4.28 -17.95 24.16
CA LEU A 866 -3.42 -16.97 23.49
C LEU A 866 -1.93 -17.13 23.87
N THR A 867 -1.13 -17.58 22.90
CA THR A 867 0.30 -17.88 23.07
C THR A 867 1.13 -16.62 23.38
N ARG A 868 2.39 -16.79 23.81
CA ARG A 868 3.34 -15.68 23.98
C ARG A 868 3.57 -14.91 22.66
N LEU A 869 3.43 -15.56 21.51
CA LEU A 869 3.47 -14.91 20.20
C LEU A 869 2.17 -14.12 19.95
N GLY A 870 1.00 -14.75 20.15
CA GLY A 870 -0.31 -14.10 20.02
C GLY A 870 -0.47 -12.85 20.89
N ARG A 871 -0.03 -12.90 22.16
CA ARG A 871 -0.03 -11.73 23.07
C ARG A 871 0.81 -10.57 22.53
N ARG A 872 1.95 -10.85 21.89
CA ARG A 872 2.76 -9.83 21.21
C ARG A 872 2.08 -9.30 19.94
N MET A 873 1.44 -10.17 19.16
CA MET A 873 0.75 -9.79 17.92
C MET A 873 -0.44 -8.85 18.18
N ALA A 874 -1.18 -9.05 19.27
CA ALA A 874 -2.35 -8.23 19.62
C ALA A 874 -2.01 -6.77 20.02
N GLU A 875 -0.78 -6.52 20.48
CA GLU A 875 -0.31 -5.17 20.81
C GLU A 875 0.01 -4.30 19.58
N PHE A 876 0.23 -4.92 18.42
CA PHE A 876 0.46 -4.18 17.17
C PHE A 876 -0.87 -3.84 16.49
N PRO A 877 -1.11 -2.57 16.08
CA PRO A 877 -2.31 -2.17 15.36
C PRO A 877 -2.16 -2.49 13.87
N LEU A 878 -1.99 -3.77 13.57
CA LEU A 878 -1.71 -4.37 12.25
C LEU A 878 -2.52 -5.67 12.10
N GLU A 879 -2.49 -6.28 10.92
CA GLU A 879 -3.11 -7.59 10.70
C GLU A 879 -2.24 -8.73 11.24
N PRO A 880 -2.82 -9.85 11.71
CA PRO A 880 -2.05 -10.97 12.28
C PRO A 880 -0.89 -11.47 11.40
N MET A 881 -1.07 -11.54 10.08
CA MET A 881 -0.02 -11.94 9.12
C MET A 881 1.16 -10.96 9.13
N LEU A 882 0.87 -9.64 9.10
CA LEU A 882 1.87 -8.57 9.22
C LEU A 882 2.55 -8.57 10.61
N CYS A 883 1.82 -8.88 11.67
CA CYS A 883 2.38 -9.02 13.03
C CYS A 883 3.36 -10.20 13.11
N LYS A 884 3.01 -11.38 12.58
CA LYS A 884 3.90 -12.56 12.55
C LYS A 884 5.17 -12.24 11.76
N MET A 885 5.02 -11.66 10.56
CA MET A 885 6.13 -11.22 9.70
C MET A 885 7.07 -10.24 10.41
N LEU A 886 6.53 -9.22 11.10
CA LEU A 886 7.34 -8.25 11.84
C LEU A 886 8.08 -8.89 13.03
N ILE A 887 7.41 -9.74 13.81
CA ILE A 887 8.04 -10.41 14.97
C ILE A 887 9.11 -11.41 14.52
N MET A 888 8.86 -12.19 13.45
CA MET A 888 9.85 -13.11 12.89
C MET A 888 11.08 -12.40 12.32
N SER A 889 10.91 -11.18 11.77
CA SER A 889 12.05 -10.39 11.26
C SER A 889 13.09 -10.01 12.33
N VAL A 890 12.71 -10.01 13.62
CA VAL A 890 13.62 -9.83 14.75
C VAL A 890 14.49 -11.07 14.93
N HIS A 891 13.89 -12.26 14.86
CA HIS A 891 14.60 -13.54 14.96
C HIS A 891 15.53 -13.78 13.75
N LEU A 892 15.17 -13.28 12.57
CA LEU A 892 15.98 -13.36 11.34
C LEU A 892 16.97 -12.19 11.16
N GLY A 893 16.96 -11.18 12.04
CA GLY A 893 17.85 -10.02 11.99
C GLY A 893 17.67 -9.13 10.75
N CYS A 894 16.45 -9.00 10.24
CA CYS A 894 16.07 -8.22 9.04
C CYS A 894 14.93 -7.22 9.32
N SER A 895 14.97 -6.64 10.52
CA SER A 895 13.86 -5.92 11.13
C SER A 895 13.75 -4.45 10.73
N GLU A 896 14.84 -3.74 10.39
CA GLU A 896 14.71 -2.37 9.84
C GLU A 896 14.04 -2.40 8.45
N GLU A 897 14.40 -3.37 7.62
CA GLU A 897 13.82 -3.61 6.31
C GLU A 897 12.34 -3.96 6.47
N MET A 898 12.02 -4.92 7.34
CA MET A 898 10.65 -5.38 7.52
C MET A 898 9.73 -4.33 8.13
N LEU A 899 10.20 -3.61 9.15
CA LEU A 899 9.50 -2.46 9.73
C LEU A 899 9.14 -1.41 8.66
N THR A 900 10.00 -1.24 7.66
CA THR A 900 9.78 -0.34 6.53
C THR A 900 8.77 -0.91 5.53
N ILE A 901 8.87 -2.19 5.18
CA ILE A 901 7.93 -2.88 4.27
C ILE A 901 6.51 -2.90 4.86
N VAL A 902 6.33 -3.35 6.11
CA VAL A 902 5.04 -3.34 6.83
C VAL A 902 4.41 -1.95 6.84
N SER A 903 5.22 -0.90 7.01
CA SER A 903 4.77 0.49 7.03
C SER A 903 4.36 1.01 5.65
N MET A 904 4.92 0.46 4.57
CA MET A 904 4.55 0.78 3.19
C MET A 904 3.29 0.03 2.74
N LEU A 905 3.14 -1.25 3.09
CA LEU A 905 1.90 -2.03 2.88
C LEU A 905 0.70 -1.42 3.61
N SER A 906 0.93 -0.89 4.83
CA SER A 906 -0.10 -0.23 5.65
C SER A 906 -0.62 1.11 5.07
N VAL A 907 -0.27 1.48 3.83
CA VAL A 907 -0.67 2.72 3.16
C VAL A 907 -1.13 2.46 1.73
N GLN A 908 -2.19 3.16 1.33
CA GLN A 908 -2.73 3.13 -0.04
C GLN A 908 -1.68 3.48 -1.10
N ASN A 909 -1.68 2.68 -2.18
CA ASN A 909 -0.92 2.81 -3.44
C ASN A 909 0.05 4.00 -3.52
N VAL A 910 1.32 3.73 -3.20
CA VAL A 910 2.41 4.71 -3.20
C VAL A 910 2.65 5.33 -4.58
N PHE A 911 2.48 4.54 -5.65
CA PHE A 911 2.65 4.99 -7.04
C PHE A 911 1.41 5.73 -7.56
N TYR A 912 1.62 6.76 -8.38
CA TYR A 912 0.58 7.53 -9.05
C TYR A 912 0.71 7.36 -10.57
N ARG A 913 -0.30 6.77 -11.23
CA ARG A 913 -0.28 6.46 -12.68
C ARG A 913 -1.31 7.32 -13.45
N PRO A 914 -1.02 8.61 -13.72
CA PRO A 914 -1.94 9.48 -14.47
C PRO A 914 -2.14 8.97 -15.90
N LYS A 915 -3.37 9.05 -16.41
CA LYS A 915 -3.77 8.47 -17.72
C LYS A 915 -2.92 8.98 -18.89
N ASP A 916 -2.48 10.23 -18.82
CA ASP A 916 -1.84 10.96 -19.92
C ASP A 916 -0.30 10.81 -19.91
N LYS A 917 0.27 10.21 -18.85
CA LYS A 917 1.73 10.02 -18.69
C LYS A 917 2.09 8.62 -18.19
N GLN A 918 1.26 7.62 -18.51
CA GLN A 918 1.44 6.23 -18.05
C GLN A 918 2.83 5.69 -18.37
N ALA A 919 3.25 5.72 -19.65
CA ALA A 919 4.56 5.21 -20.07
C ALA A 919 5.75 5.86 -19.32
N LEU A 920 5.67 7.16 -19.00
CA LEU A 920 6.70 7.85 -18.24
C LEU A 920 6.67 7.48 -16.75
N ALA A 921 5.48 7.33 -16.16
CA ALA A 921 5.31 6.84 -14.79
C ALA A 921 5.81 5.39 -14.66
N ASP A 922 5.52 4.53 -15.64
CA ASP A 922 5.95 3.14 -15.67
C ASP A 922 7.46 3.02 -15.91
N GLN A 923 8.05 3.84 -16.79
CA GLN A 923 9.52 3.94 -16.95
C GLN A 923 10.21 4.42 -15.66
N LYS A 924 9.62 5.39 -14.96
CA LYS A 924 10.12 5.85 -13.65
C LYS A 924 9.98 4.75 -12.59
N LYS A 925 8.86 4.01 -12.58
CA LYS A 925 8.64 2.88 -11.68
C LYS A 925 9.65 1.75 -11.91
N ALA A 926 9.95 1.43 -13.17
CA ALA A 926 10.93 0.40 -13.55
C ALA A 926 12.34 0.66 -12.99
N LYS A 927 12.71 1.91 -12.65
CA LYS A 927 13.98 2.22 -11.96
C LYS A 927 14.06 1.69 -10.51
N PHE A 928 12.92 1.40 -9.89
CA PHE A 928 12.82 0.86 -8.54
C PHE A 928 12.52 -0.64 -8.49
N HIS A 929 12.16 -1.27 -9.61
CA HIS A 929 11.82 -2.69 -9.66
C HIS A 929 13.01 -3.55 -9.19
N GLN A 930 12.78 -4.33 -8.13
CA GLN A 930 13.70 -5.36 -7.67
C GLN A 930 13.29 -6.71 -8.25
N THR A 931 14.28 -7.51 -8.65
CA THR A 931 14.11 -8.84 -9.28
C THR A 931 13.42 -9.87 -8.38
N GLU A 932 13.41 -9.62 -7.07
CA GLU A 932 12.93 -10.48 -5.98
C GLU A 932 11.47 -10.20 -5.57
N GLY A 933 10.90 -9.06 -5.99
CA GLY A 933 9.47 -8.78 -5.80
C GLY A 933 9.08 -7.33 -5.47
N ASP A 934 7.77 -7.13 -5.32
CA ASP A 934 7.15 -5.84 -5.04
C ASP A 934 7.45 -5.32 -3.62
N HIS A 935 7.51 -6.20 -2.62
CA HIS A 935 7.86 -5.81 -1.24
C HIS A 935 9.22 -5.09 -1.16
N LEU A 936 10.21 -5.60 -1.89
CA LEU A 936 11.56 -5.04 -1.96
C LEU A 936 11.63 -3.83 -2.90
N THR A 937 10.74 -3.76 -3.90
CA THR A 937 10.50 -2.56 -4.71
C THR A 937 9.96 -1.40 -3.86
N LEU A 938 9.06 -1.68 -2.90
CA LEU A 938 8.56 -0.69 -1.94
C LEU A 938 9.66 -0.22 -0.96
N LEU A 939 10.49 -1.16 -0.47
CA LEU A 939 11.67 -0.83 0.36
C LEU A 939 12.63 0.13 -0.38
N ALA A 940 12.97 -0.20 -1.62
CA ALA A 940 13.85 0.61 -2.49
C ALA A 940 13.30 2.03 -2.75
N VAL A 941 11.98 2.17 -2.93
CA VAL A 941 11.31 3.49 -3.03
C VAL A 941 11.48 4.29 -1.73
N TYR A 942 11.25 3.67 -0.57
CA TYR A 942 11.37 4.37 0.72
C TYR A 942 12.83 4.76 1.02
N ASN A 943 13.79 3.88 0.75
CA ASN A 943 15.22 4.16 0.93
C ASN A 943 15.72 5.25 -0.03
N SER A 944 15.28 5.23 -1.29
CA SER A 944 15.57 6.31 -2.25
C SER A 944 15.02 7.66 -1.78
N TRP A 945 13.83 7.68 -1.16
CA TRP A 945 13.24 8.89 -0.57
C TRP A 945 13.95 9.36 0.72
N LYS A 946 14.35 8.41 1.58
CA LYS A 946 15.18 8.62 2.80
C LYS A 946 16.50 9.30 2.43
N ASN A 947 17.20 8.80 1.41
CA ASN A 947 18.45 9.38 0.91
C ASN A 947 18.23 10.77 0.28
N ASN A 948 17.13 10.97 -0.44
CA ASN A 948 16.71 12.27 -0.96
C ASN A 948 16.08 13.19 0.11
N LYS A 949 16.45 13.02 1.39
CA LYS A 949 16.09 13.87 2.53
C LYS A 949 14.59 14.16 2.67
N PHE A 950 13.75 13.17 2.31
CA PHE A 950 12.30 13.26 2.32
C PHE A 950 11.71 14.36 1.40
N SER A 951 12.41 14.68 0.31
CA SER A 951 12.07 15.71 -0.67
C SER A 951 10.69 15.49 -1.33
N ASN A 952 9.85 16.54 -1.34
CA ASN A 952 8.58 16.54 -2.06
C ASN A 952 8.77 16.61 -3.60
N PRO A 953 9.64 17.48 -4.17
CA PRO A 953 9.94 17.48 -5.61
C PRO A 953 10.36 16.10 -6.15
N TRP A 954 11.23 15.39 -5.44
CA TRP A 954 11.67 14.04 -5.84
C TRP A 954 10.50 13.05 -5.96
N CYS A 955 9.48 13.17 -5.11
CA CYS A 955 8.28 12.35 -5.21
C CYS A 955 7.50 12.66 -6.50
N TYR A 956 7.35 13.94 -6.83
CA TYR A 956 6.63 14.40 -8.02
C TYR A 956 7.33 13.94 -9.32
N GLU A 957 8.66 14.11 -9.40
CA GLU A 957 9.48 13.70 -10.53
C GLU A 957 9.50 12.19 -10.79
N ASN A 958 9.18 11.38 -9.77
CA ASN A 958 9.16 9.92 -9.85
C ASN A 958 7.74 9.33 -9.73
N PHE A 959 6.70 10.17 -9.85
CA PHE A 959 5.28 9.77 -9.80
C PHE A 959 4.89 9.01 -8.52
N ILE A 960 5.39 9.46 -7.38
CA ILE A 960 5.14 8.89 -6.05
C ILE A 960 4.32 9.86 -5.18
N GLN A 961 3.37 9.33 -4.42
CA GLN A 961 2.52 10.10 -3.52
C GLN A 961 3.27 10.48 -2.23
N ALA A 962 3.80 11.71 -2.16
CA ALA A 962 4.50 12.24 -0.98
C ALA A 962 3.67 12.20 0.33
N ARG A 963 2.33 12.26 0.23
CA ARG A 963 1.41 12.08 1.36
C ARG A 963 1.45 10.64 1.90
N SER A 964 1.45 9.65 1.02
CA SER A 964 1.54 8.23 1.38
C SER A 964 2.89 7.91 2.03
N LEU A 965 4.01 8.41 1.45
CA LEU A 965 5.34 8.19 2.03
C LEU A 965 5.52 8.82 3.43
N ARG A 966 4.98 10.02 3.66
CA ARG A 966 4.96 10.65 5.00
C ARG A 966 4.18 9.78 6.00
N ARG A 967 2.98 9.33 5.62
CA ARG A 967 2.18 8.42 6.44
C ARG A 967 2.90 7.09 6.73
N ALA A 968 3.60 6.52 5.74
CA ALA A 968 4.43 5.33 5.94
C ALA A 968 5.58 5.59 6.94
N GLN A 969 6.25 6.74 6.86
CA GLN A 969 7.25 7.14 7.85
C GLN A 969 6.64 7.26 9.27
N ASP A 970 5.43 7.79 9.41
CA ASP A 970 4.79 7.96 10.72
C ASP A 970 4.27 6.63 11.31
N ILE A 971 3.78 5.73 10.46
CA ILE A 971 3.53 4.32 10.83
C ILE A 971 4.83 3.66 11.31
N ARG A 972 5.93 3.83 10.56
CA ARG A 972 7.25 3.26 10.89
C ARG A 972 7.77 3.76 12.25
N LYS A 973 7.56 5.05 12.57
CA LYS A 973 7.87 5.62 13.90
C LYS A 973 7.02 4.99 14.99
N GLN A 974 5.71 4.84 14.78
CA GLN A 974 4.84 4.25 15.80
C GLN A 974 5.16 2.75 16.02
N MET A 975 5.46 2.00 14.97
CA MET A 975 5.80 0.57 15.09
C MET A 975 7.15 0.39 15.80
N LEU A 976 8.15 1.24 15.51
CA LEU A 976 9.41 1.30 16.26
C LEU A 976 9.15 1.54 17.76
N GLY A 977 8.34 2.56 18.10
CA GLY A 977 7.94 2.84 19.49
C GLY A 977 7.04 1.78 20.15
N ILE A 978 6.61 0.74 19.43
CA ILE A 978 6.03 -0.49 20.01
C ILE A 978 7.13 -1.52 20.22
N MET A 979 7.99 -1.76 19.21
CA MET A 979 9.14 -2.67 19.30
C MET A 979 10.09 -2.33 20.46
N ASP A 980 10.46 -1.04 20.61
CA ASP A 980 11.29 -0.54 21.71
C ASP A 980 10.68 -0.87 23.09
N ARG A 981 9.35 -0.69 23.24
CA ARG A 981 8.62 -0.97 24.49
C ARG A 981 8.57 -2.45 24.83
N HIS A 982 8.53 -3.33 23.82
CA HIS A 982 8.55 -4.79 24.01
C HIS A 982 9.97 -5.39 23.98
N LYS A 983 11.03 -4.57 23.89
CA LYS A 983 12.44 -4.99 23.78
C LYS A 983 12.67 -5.94 22.59
N LEU A 984 12.21 -5.52 21.41
CA LEU A 984 12.48 -6.17 20.14
C LEU A 984 13.58 -5.41 19.42
N ASP A 985 14.80 -5.96 19.42
CA ASP A 985 15.98 -5.30 18.88
C ASP A 985 15.86 -5.04 17.37
N VAL A 986 16.15 -3.81 16.94
CA VAL A 986 16.03 -3.40 15.54
C VAL A 986 17.40 -3.48 14.85
N VAL A 987 17.61 -4.59 14.15
CA VAL A 987 18.79 -4.89 13.33
C VAL A 987 18.42 -4.83 11.84
N SER A 988 19.34 -4.32 11.01
CA SER A 988 19.28 -4.33 9.55
C SER A 988 20.05 -5.53 8.99
N CYS A 989 19.49 -6.20 7.97
CA CYS A 989 20.17 -7.29 7.26
C CYS A 989 21.06 -6.83 6.09
N GLY A 990 21.07 -5.52 5.77
CA GLY A 990 21.80 -4.98 4.63
C GLY A 990 21.36 -5.63 3.32
N LYS A 991 22.32 -6.17 2.56
CA LYS A 991 22.06 -6.82 1.25
C LYS A 991 21.49 -8.25 1.34
N ALA A 992 21.28 -8.82 2.53
CA ALA A 992 20.81 -10.20 2.69
C ALA A 992 19.28 -10.36 2.48
N THR A 993 18.81 -10.01 1.28
CA THR A 993 17.40 -9.97 0.84
C THR A 993 16.63 -11.27 1.10
N VAL A 994 17.29 -12.42 0.97
CA VAL A 994 16.73 -13.76 1.29
C VAL A 994 16.15 -13.82 2.72
N ARG A 995 16.75 -13.13 3.70
CA ARG A 995 16.21 -13.08 5.08
C ARG A 995 14.87 -12.34 5.14
N VAL A 996 14.73 -11.28 4.34
CA VAL A 996 13.47 -10.54 4.20
C VAL A 996 12.42 -11.41 3.50
N GLN A 997 12.78 -12.13 2.44
CA GLN A 997 11.86 -13.05 1.76
C GLN A 997 11.39 -14.20 2.69
N LYS A 998 12.30 -14.81 3.45
CA LYS A 998 11.96 -15.78 4.51
C LYS A 998 11.00 -15.19 5.54
N ALA A 999 11.23 -13.95 6.00
CA ALA A 999 10.34 -13.26 6.93
C ALA A 999 8.94 -13.01 6.32
N ILE A 1000 8.83 -12.62 5.04
CA ILE A 1000 7.55 -12.49 4.32
C ILE A 1000 6.83 -13.84 4.27
N CYS A 1001 7.52 -14.89 3.84
CA CYS A 1001 7.00 -16.25 3.79
C CYS A 1001 6.43 -16.70 5.14
N SER A 1002 7.14 -16.43 6.24
CA SER A 1002 6.70 -16.80 7.59
C SER A 1002 5.35 -16.21 8.03
N GLY A 1003 4.97 -15.04 7.50
CA GLY A 1003 3.69 -14.37 7.79
C GLY A 1003 2.59 -14.67 6.77
N PHE A 1004 2.95 -14.86 5.49
CA PHE A 1004 2.02 -15.00 4.35
C PHE A 1004 2.05 -16.39 3.69
N PHE A 1005 2.54 -17.43 4.36
CA PHE A 1005 2.55 -18.82 3.87
C PHE A 1005 1.17 -19.32 3.38
N ARG A 1006 0.05 -18.84 3.98
CA ARG A 1006 -1.32 -19.14 3.52
C ARG A 1006 -1.63 -18.52 2.15
N ASN A 1007 -0.98 -17.41 1.80
CA ASN A 1007 -1.16 -16.65 0.57
C ASN A 1007 -0.05 -17.00 -0.45
N ALA A 1008 0.10 -18.29 -0.73
CA ALA A 1008 1.08 -18.82 -1.67
C ALA A 1008 0.40 -19.39 -2.94
N ALA A 1009 1.08 -19.27 -4.08
CA ALA A 1009 0.62 -19.78 -5.36
C ALA A 1009 1.78 -20.41 -6.17
N LYS A 1010 1.48 -21.51 -6.88
CA LYS A 1010 2.37 -22.17 -7.84
C LYS A 1010 1.92 -21.84 -9.26
N LYS A 1011 2.87 -21.64 -10.17
CA LYS A 1011 2.62 -21.42 -11.60
C LYS A 1011 2.03 -22.65 -12.26
N ASP A 1012 0.97 -22.46 -13.02
CA ASP A 1012 0.36 -23.49 -13.86
C ASP A 1012 0.84 -23.29 -15.32
N PRO A 1013 1.42 -24.32 -15.99
CA PRO A 1013 1.88 -24.21 -17.37
C PRO A 1013 0.82 -23.81 -18.40
N GLN A 1014 -0.47 -24.00 -18.10
CA GLN A 1014 -1.59 -23.71 -19.00
C GLN A 1014 -2.38 -22.46 -18.57
N GLU A 1015 -2.81 -22.37 -17.30
CA GLU A 1015 -3.82 -21.37 -16.90
C GLU A 1015 -3.27 -20.11 -16.20
N GLY A 1016 -2.00 -20.10 -15.78
CA GLY A 1016 -1.33 -18.96 -15.15
C GLY A 1016 -0.67 -19.30 -13.82
N TYR A 1017 -1.38 -19.10 -12.71
CA TYR A 1017 -1.00 -19.58 -11.38
C TYR A 1017 -2.21 -20.20 -10.69
N ARG A 1018 -1.99 -21.14 -9.77
CA ARG A 1018 -3.01 -21.65 -8.83
C ARG A 1018 -2.63 -21.34 -7.40
N THR A 1019 -3.61 -20.96 -6.58
CA THR A 1019 -3.44 -20.88 -5.12
C THR A 1019 -3.19 -22.29 -4.55
N LEU A 1020 -2.33 -22.43 -3.55
CA LEU A 1020 -2.01 -23.76 -2.99
C LEU A 1020 -3.19 -24.40 -2.24
N ILE A 1021 -4.14 -23.59 -1.76
CA ILE A 1021 -5.25 -24.03 -0.91
C ILE A 1021 -6.45 -24.44 -1.76
N ASP A 1022 -7.02 -23.50 -2.52
CA ASP A 1022 -8.26 -23.71 -3.26
C ASP A 1022 -8.04 -24.15 -4.72
N GLN A 1023 -6.80 -24.15 -5.20
CA GLN A 1023 -6.41 -24.40 -6.60
C GLN A 1023 -7.06 -23.43 -7.62
N GLN A 1024 -7.53 -22.27 -7.14
CA GLN A 1024 -8.14 -21.19 -7.93
C GLN A 1024 -7.13 -20.55 -8.87
N VAL A 1025 -7.57 -20.22 -10.09
CA VAL A 1025 -6.72 -19.67 -11.15
C VAL A 1025 -6.55 -18.16 -10.96
N VAL A 1026 -5.35 -17.76 -10.57
CA VAL A 1026 -4.97 -16.38 -10.23
C VAL A 1026 -3.88 -15.84 -11.14
N TYR A 1027 -3.83 -14.52 -11.30
CA TYR A 1027 -2.89 -13.84 -12.19
C TYR A 1027 -2.07 -12.79 -11.43
N ILE A 1028 -0.82 -12.55 -11.83
CA ILE A 1028 -0.05 -11.41 -11.31
C ILE A 1028 -0.68 -10.11 -11.83
N HIS A 1029 -0.96 -9.15 -10.94
CA HIS A 1029 -1.52 -7.86 -11.33
C HIS A 1029 -0.55 -7.09 -12.27
N PRO A 1030 -1.01 -6.46 -13.38
CA PRO A 1030 -0.13 -5.76 -14.32
C PRO A 1030 0.71 -4.61 -13.76
N SER A 1031 0.46 -4.17 -12.53
CA SER A 1031 1.31 -3.19 -11.84
C SER A 1031 2.48 -3.81 -11.06
N SER A 1032 2.61 -5.14 -10.99
CA SER A 1032 3.70 -5.80 -10.26
C SER A 1032 5.04 -5.68 -11.01
N ALA A 1033 6.14 -5.55 -10.27
CA ALA A 1033 7.49 -5.70 -10.82
C ALA A 1033 7.72 -7.10 -11.44
N LEU A 1034 6.98 -8.11 -10.97
CA LEU A 1034 7.03 -9.49 -11.46
C LEU A 1034 6.03 -9.77 -12.60
N PHE A 1035 5.34 -8.78 -13.18
CA PHE A 1035 4.43 -9.05 -14.30
C PHE A 1035 5.15 -9.63 -15.54
N ASN A 1036 6.34 -9.11 -15.87
CA ASN A 1036 7.14 -9.58 -17.01
C ASN A 1036 8.05 -10.79 -16.67
N ARG A 1037 8.22 -11.14 -15.40
CA ARG A 1037 9.07 -12.25 -14.93
C ARG A 1037 8.17 -13.23 -14.18
N GLN A 1038 7.87 -14.36 -14.79
CA GLN A 1038 6.97 -15.37 -14.20
C GLN A 1038 7.75 -16.48 -13.46
N PRO A 1039 8.10 -16.30 -12.17
CA PRO A 1039 8.66 -17.38 -11.33
C PRO A 1039 7.66 -18.54 -11.20
N GLU A 1040 8.13 -19.68 -10.71
CA GLU A 1040 7.24 -20.80 -10.43
C GLU A 1040 6.48 -20.64 -9.11
N TRP A 1041 7.15 -20.23 -8.03
CA TRP A 1041 6.55 -20.10 -6.70
C TRP A 1041 6.53 -18.64 -6.23
N VAL A 1042 5.37 -18.20 -5.75
CA VAL A 1042 5.17 -16.83 -5.24
C VAL A 1042 4.34 -16.79 -3.97
N VAL A 1043 4.58 -15.73 -3.18
CA VAL A 1043 3.71 -15.28 -2.09
C VAL A 1043 3.16 -13.90 -2.45
N TYR A 1044 1.89 -13.66 -2.14
CA TYR A 1044 1.17 -12.42 -2.41
C TYR A 1044 0.58 -11.80 -1.14
N HIS A 1045 0.41 -10.47 -1.12
CA HIS A 1045 -0.18 -9.78 0.03
C HIS A 1045 -1.70 -9.88 0.02
N GLU A 1046 -2.33 -9.40 -1.06
CA GLU A 1046 -3.78 -9.40 -1.28
C GLU A 1046 -4.13 -10.13 -2.59
N LEU A 1047 -5.30 -10.76 -2.63
CA LEU A 1047 -5.93 -11.26 -3.85
C LEU A 1047 -7.17 -10.39 -4.10
N VAL A 1048 -7.22 -9.73 -5.25
CA VAL A 1048 -8.31 -8.80 -5.60
C VAL A 1048 -9.06 -9.31 -6.82
N LEU A 1049 -10.32 -9.71 -6.63
CA LEU A 1049 -11.24 -10.02 -7.73
C LEU A 1049 -11.64 -8.74 -8.47
N THR A 1050 -11.54 -8.77 -9.80
CA THR A 1050 -12.01 -7.71 -10.71
C THR A 1050 -12.74 -8.33 -11.91
N THR A 1051 -12.22 -8.20 -13.14
CA THR A 1051 -12.59 -9.05 -14.29
C THR A 1051 -11.90 -10.40 -14.26
N LYS A 1052 -10.76 -10.48 -13.56
CA LYS A 1052 -10.04 -11.69 -13.16
C LYS A 1052 -9.55 -11.53 -11.72
N GLU A 1053 -9.11 -12.62 -11.11
CA GLU A 1053 -8.46 -12.62 -9.80
C GLU A 1053 -6.98 -12.24 -9.95
N TYR A 1054 -6.59 -11.14 -9.31
CA TYR A 1054 -5.24 -10.61 -9.38
C TYR A 1054 -4.54 -10.61 -8.02
N MET A 1055 -3.40 -11.30 -7.95
CA MET A 1055 -2.44 -11.21 -6.86
C MET A 1055 -1.74 -9.86 -6.87
N ARG A 1056 -1.64 -9.22 -5.70
CA ARG A 1056 -0.93 -7.96 -5.48
C ARG A 1056 0.24 -8.11 -4.50
N GLU A 1057 1.18 -7.18 -4.62
CA GLU A 1057 2.46 -7.13 -3.90
C GLU A 1057 3.13 -8.52 -3.85
N VAL A 1058 3.60 -8.98 -5.01
CA VAL A 1058 4.08 -10.35 -5.21
C VAL A 1058 5.58 -10.46 -4.95
N THR A 1059 6.01 -11.54 -4.29
CA THR A 1059 7.42 -11.85 -4.00
C THR A 1059 7.75 -13.30 -4.37
N THR A 1060 8.94 -13.50 -4.94
CA THR A 1060 9.46 -14.84 -5.26
C THR A 1060 9.83 -15.58 -3.98
N ILE A 1061 9.51 -16.88 -3.88
CA ILE A 1061 9.92 -17.74 -2.75
C ILE A 1061 10.53 -19.05 -3.25
N ASP A 1062 11.32 -19.69 -2.40
CA ASP A 1062 11.71 -21.10 -2.51
C ASP A 1062 10.67 -21.96 -1.75
N PRO A 1063 10.13 -23.04 -2.35
CA PRO A 1063 9.16 -23.93 -1.71
C PRO A 1063 9.64 -24.47 -0.35
N ARG A 1064 10.94 -24.72 -0.18
CA ARG A 1064 11.52 -25.26 1.08
C ARG A 1064 11.17 -24.39 2.30
N TRP A 1065 11.01 -23.08 2.13
CA TRP A 1065 10.70 -22.14 3.22
C TRP A 1065 9.25 -22.26 3.71
N LEU A 1066 8.30 -22.70 2.87
CA LEU A 1066 6.90 -22.90 3.28
C LEU A 1066 6.80 -24.03 4.33
N VAL A 1067 7.56 -25.10 4.13
CA VAL A 1067 7.65 -26.23 5.08
C VAL A 1067 8.45 -25.83 6.32
N GLU A 1068 9.53 -25.04 6.18
CA GLU A 1068 10.34 -24.53 7.29
C GLU A 1068 9.53 -23.65 8.28
N PHE A 1069 8.69 -22.74 7.77
CA PHE A 1069 7.95 -21.78 8.60
C PHE A 1069 6.51 -22.19 8.95
N ALA A 1070 5.95 -23.22 8.32
CA ALA A 1070 4.61 -23.73 8.58
C ALA A 1070 4.49 -25.26 8.43
N PRO A 1071 5.31 -26.08 9.14
CA PRO A 1071 5.29 -27.54 9.03
C PRO A 1071 3.96 -28.20 9.49
N ALA A 1072 3.15 -27.46 10.27
CA ALA A 1072 1.80 -27.87 10.67
C ALA A 1072 0.73 -27.63 9.58
N PHE A 1073 1.10 -27.02 8.45
CA PHE A 1073 0.19 -26.69 7.34
C PHE A 1073 0.70 -27.22 5.99
N PHE A 1074 2.03 -27.26 5.80
CA PHE A 1074 2.69 -27.75 4.61
C PHE A 1074 3.64 -28.91 4.93
N LYS A 1075 3.62 -29.93 4.07
CA LYS A 1075 4.52 -31.10 4.14
C LYS A 1075 5.14 -31.36 2.77
N VAL A 1076 6.40 -31.76 2.73
CA VAL A 1076 7.01 -32.29 1.50
C VAL A 1076 6.28 -33.59 1.10
N SER A 1077 5.86 -33.69 -0.16
CA SER A 1077 5.26 -34.92 -0.69
C SER A 1077 6.26 -36.07 -0.62
N ASP A 1078 5.78 -37.28 -0.36
CA ASP A 1078 6.63 -38.48 -0.37
C ASP A 1078 6.96 -38.85 -1.83
N PRO A 1079 8.23 -38.75 -2.30
CA PRO A 1079 8.57 -38.97 -3.71
C PRO A 1079 8.28 -40.40 -4.17
N THR A 1080 8.10 -41.36 -3.25
CA THR A 1080 7.69 -42.73 -3.57
C THR A 1080 6.20 -42.89 -3.87
N LYS A 1081 5.38 -41.84 -3.71
CA LYS A 1081 3.91 -41.91 -3.80
C LYS A 1081 3.35 -40.74 -4.61
N LEU A 1082 2.62 -41.04 -5.70
CA LEU A 1082 1.86 -40.00 -6.41
C LEU A 1082 0.89 -39.26 -5.46
N SER A 1083 1.02 -37.94 -5.39
CA SER A 1083 0.11 -37.06 -4.66
C SER A 1083 -1.34 -37.21 -5.12
N LYS A 1084 -2.29 -36.76 -4.30
CA LYS A 1084 -3.71 -36.73 -4.68
C LYS A 1084 -3.93 -35.88 -5.94
N GLN A 1085 -3.16 -34.80 -6.11
CA GLN A 1085 -3.28 -33.89 -7.24
C GLN A 1085 -2.78 -34.52 -8.54
N LYS A 1086 -1.57 -35.12 -8.54
CA LYS A 1086 -1.01 -35.85 -9.70
C LYS A 1086 -1.91 -37.01 -10.17
N LYS A 1087 -2.69 -37.64 -9.26
CA LYS A 1087 -3.70 -38.66 -9.60
C LYS A 1087 -4.98 -38.12 -10.25
N GLN A 1088 -5.28 -36.83 -10.08
CA GLN A 1088 -6.49 -36.19 -10.63
C GLN A 1088 -6.21 -35.40 -11.93
N GLN A 1089 -4.95 -35.02 -12.17
CA GLN A 1089 -4.52 -34.41 -13.43
C GLN A 1089 -4.84 -35.32 -14.63
N ARG A 1090 -5.26 -34.69 -15.73
CA ARG A 1090 -5.62 -35.37 -16.98
C ARG A 1090 -4.86 -34.71 -18.12
N LEU A 1091 -4.08 -35.49 -18.85
CA LEU A 1091 -3.38 -35.01 -20.03
C LEU A 1091 -4.31 -35.04 -21.24
N GLU A 1092 -4.37 -33.95 -21.99
CA GLU A 1092 -4.98 -33.88 -23.32
C GLU A 1092 -3.89 -33.64 -24.37
N PRO A 1093 -4.03 -34.18 -25.60
CA PRO A 1093 -3.05 -33.97 -26.65
C PRO A 1093 -3.02 -32.50 -27.12
N LEU A 1094 -1.92 -32.09 -27.75
CA LEU A 1094 -1.75 -30.74 -28.29
C LEU A 1094 -2.90 -30.36 -29.23
N TYR A 1095 -3.37 -29.11 -29.14
CA TYR A 1095 -4.48 -28.61 -29.93
C TYR A 1095 -4.15 -28.60 -31.43
N ASN A 1096 -4.87 -29.42 -32.20
CA ASN A 1096 -4.81 -29.46 -33.65
C ASN A 1096 -6.00 -28.70 -34.25
N ARG A 1097 -5.74 -27.59 -34.97
CA ARG A 1097 -6.77 -26.77 -35.61
C ARG A 1097 -7.58 -27.52 -36.68
N TYR A 1098 -7.05 -28.60 -37.24
CA TYR A 1098 -7.67 -29.37 -38.33
C TYR A 1098 -8.55 -30.53 -37.85
N GLU A 1099 -8.54 -30.86 -36.55
CA GLU A 1099 -9.36 -31.92 -35.98
C GLU A 1099 -10.39 -31.36 -34.99
N GLU A 1100 -11.58 -31.95 -34.96
CA GLU A 1100 -12.56 -31.61 -33.93
C GLU A 1100 -12.02 -31.97 -32.53
N PRO A 1101 -12.18 -31.09 -31.52
CA PRO A 1101 -11.81 -31.40 -30.14
C PRO A 1101 -12.41 -32.73 -29.69
N ASN A 1102 -11.55 -33.62 -29.20
CA ASN A 1102 -11.87 -34.97 -28.74
C ASN A 1102 -12.30 -36.00 -29.82
N ALA A 1103 -12.08 -35.72 -31.11
CA ALA A 1103 -12.27 -36.73 -32.18
C ALA A 1103 -11.34 -37.94 -32.03
N TRP A 1104 -10.12 -37.73 -31.53
CA TRP A 1104 -9.11 -38.76 -31.24
C TRP A 1104 -9.55 -39.81 -30.19
N ARG A 1105 -10.60 -39.54 -29.40
CA ARG A 1105 -11.06 -40.47 -28.36
C ARG A 1105 -11.78 -41.66 -28.99
N ILE A 1106 -11.28 -42.88 -28.72
CA ILE A 1106 -11.85 -44.15 -29.20
C ILE A 1106 -13.37 -44.25 -28.90
N SER A 1107 -13.82 -43.74 -27.75
CA SER A 1107 -15.23 -43.70 -27.35
C SER A 1107 -16.13 -42.78 -28.21
N ARG A 1108 -15.54 -41.83 -28.96
CA ARG A 1108 -16.23 -41.01 -29.98
C ARG A 1108 -16.11 -41.60 -31.37
N ALA A 1109 -15.00 -42.28 -31.69
CA ALA A 1109 -14.88 -43.06 -32.92
C ALA A 1109 -15.96 -44.18 -32.99
N PHE A 1110 -16.23 -44.86 -31.87
CA PHE A 1110 -17.33 -45.82 -31.72
C PHE A 1110 -18.75 -45.20 -31.71
N ARG A 1111 -18.88 -43.87 -31.79
CA ARG A 1111 -20.17 -43.16 -32.03
C ARG A 1111 -20.24 -42.51 -33.42
N ARG A 1112 -19.22 -42.73 -34.27
CA ARG A 1112 -19.15 -42.30 -35.68
C ARG A 1112 -19.15 -43.48 -36.66
N ARG A 1113 -19.09 -44.70 -36.14
CA ARG A 1113 -19.51 -45.94 -36.81
C ARG A 1113 -20.89 -46.32 -36.31
#